data_AF-A0A7Y5E8H4-F1
#
_entry.id   AF-A0A7Y5E8H4-F1
#
_cell.length_a   1.000
_cell.length_b   1.000
_cell.length_c   1.000
_cell.angle_alpha   90.00
_cell.angle_beta   90.00
_cell.angle_gamma   90.00
#
_symmetry.space_group_name_H-M   'P 1'
#
loop_
_entity.id
_entity.type
_entity.pdbx_description
1 polymer ?
#
loop_
_entity_poly.entity_id
_entity_poly.type
_entity_poly.pdbx_seq_one_letter_code
_entity_poly.pdbx_strand_id
1 'polypeptide(L)'
;MKEIKIEHLAYLLKEAKEKNQPQPIFFLGAGASRSGNIPLAGEIIQHIIRDYSQSPFIQELPNEARTYAKLMDCLLPSQRDELLKRYINEAKINVTHIYLAQLLKEGFVDYVLTVNFDNLILRALAFYNIFPATYDMAILKDLTTTTFKEKSVVYLHGQNHGLWLLNTTEELDKVKTILPRIFDSIKNSRPWVFIGYSGEDPVFEHIKSLGRFDNGLYWVTYNDHSPNDNVQKFLSAPNTNAFLITGYDSDSFMLKLNSELGLGQPSIVDKPFTALKEMLNEIVDIDEKEYFKGVKERLEISKRQVDEAIEQHEHGIVESTKDLKGNTEIDFLKKEIINLIIAEKYQEKVISDIEIRAKGIPDDNLQGLLSGLYSNWGIYFGKLAETKEGGEAEELCHQSIEKFQKAIEIKPDIHEAYNNWGNALGILAKTKEGKEAEVLYHQSFEKYQKTIEIKPDYQEAYNNWGIYLGNLAKTKEGKEAVALYHQSFEKYQKAIGIKPDNHEVYNNWGYDLGDLAKTKERKEAEELYNQSFEKYQKAIEIKPDYHEAYFNWGTDLGDLAKTKERKESEELYNQSFEKYQKAIEIKPDYHEAYFNWGTDLGDLAETKEGKESEELYNQSFEKYLKAIEIKPDYHEAYNNWGADLGDLAGTKEGKESVALYQQSFEKYQKAIEIKPDYHEAYNNWGNYLGILAMTKEREESVALYHQSFEKYQKAIEIKPDYHEAYNNWGNYLGNLAKTKEGKEAVALYHQSFEKYQKAIEIKPDYHEVYTNWGADLGNLAKTKEGKEAVALYHQSFEKYQKAIEIKPDYHEAYYYWGNSLGNLAKTKVGKEAVALYNQSFEKYQKAIEIKPDYHEAYYYWGISLRNLAKSKEGKEAVALYYKSFEKYQKAIEIKPDYHEAYYNWGIDLGNLANTKEGKEALELYYQSFEKYQKAIEIKPDYHEAYYNWGVDLGNLANTKEGKEALELNYQSFEKYQKAFELGGKCYNLACWHALKENNKEALFYLDLSLMKKEISVHFVENDDDWKNFLKDKDFMNILNKYNKLST
;
A
#
# COMPACT_ATOMS: atom_id res chain seq x y z
N MET A 1 -4.76 -81.64 -30.56
CA MET A 1 -5.85 -80.65 -30.73
C MET A 1 -7.21 -81.33 -30.73
N LYS A 2 -8.21 -80.81 -30.02
CA LYS A 2 -9.62 -81.24 -30.12
C LYS A 2 -10.49 -80.02 -30.44
N GLU A 3 -11.41 -80.15 -31.38
CA GLU A 3 -12.41 -79.11 -31.65
C GLU A 3 -13.53 -79.19 -30.60
N ILE A 4 -13.93 -78.04 -30.05
CA ILE A 4 -15.00 -77.95 -29.05
C ILE A 4 -15.95 -76.80 -29.40
N LYS A 5 -17.16 -76.86 -28.84
CA LYS A 5 -18.12 -75.77 -28.94
C LYS A 5 -17.92 -74.74 -27.82
N ILE A 6 -18.33 -73.50 -28.08
CA ILE A 6 -18.22 -72.38 -27.14
C ILE A 6 -19.02 -72.59 -25.84
N GLU A 7 -20.12 -73.35 -25.89
CA GLU A 7 -20.94 -73.70 -24.72
C GLU A 7 -20.13 -74.47 -23.67
N HIS A 8 -19.15 -75.28 -24.10
CA HIS A 8 -18.28 -76.02 -23.17
C HIS A 8 -17.35 -75.06 -22.43
N LEU A 9 -16.78 -74.07 -23.11
CA LEU A 9 -15.98 -73.03 -22.46
C LEU A 9 -16.85 -72.25 -21.47
N ALA A 10 -18.03 -71.79 -21.88
CA ALA A 10 -18.95 -71.05 -21.01
C ALA A 10 -19.36 -71.84 -19.75
N TYR A 11 -19.61 -73.14 -19.87
CA TYR A 11 -19.87 -74.02 -18.72
C TYR A 11 -18.72 -74.04 -17.72
N LEU A 12 -17.48 -74.20 -18.21
CA LEU A 12 -16.29 -74.22 -17.35
C LEU A 12 -16.06 -72.88 -16.65
N LEU A 13 -16.31 -71.76 -17.33
CA LEU A 13 -16.19 -70.42 -16.74
C LEU A 13 -17.24 -70.20 -15.63
N LYS A 14 -18.48 -70.62 -15.86
CA LYS A 14 -19.55 -70.60 -14.84
C LYS A 14 -19.17 -71.44 -13.62
N GLU A 15 -18.77 -72.69 -13.85
CA GLU A 15 -18.39 -73.61 -12.78
C GLU A 15 -17.20 -73.07 -11.96
N ALA A 16 -16.19 -72.52 -12.63
CA ALA A 16 -15.04 -71.90 -11.97
C ALA A 16 -15.49 -70.72 -11.09
N LYS A 17 -16.40 -69.86 -11.58
CA LYS A 17 -16.88 -68.70 -10.83
C LYS A 17 -17.73 -69.11 -9.62
N GLU A 18 -18.64 -70.07 -9.79
CA GLU A 18 -19.45 -70.62 -8.69
C GLU A 18 -18.60 -71.27 -7.59
N LYS A 19 -17.48 -71.90 -7.98
CA LYS A 19 -16.52 -72.54 -7.06
C LYS A 19 -15.43 -71.60 -6.55
N ASN A 20 -15.48 -70.31 -6.90
CA ASN A 20 -14.45 -69.31 -6.58
C ASN A 20 -13.02 -69.75 -6.96
N GLN A 21 -12.90 -70.37 -8.13
CA GLN A 21 -11.63 -70.80 -8.73
C GLN A 21 -11.07 -69.71 -9.66
N PRO A 22 -9.75 -69.73 -9.94
CA PRO A 22 -9.13 -68.76 -10.85
C PRO A 22 -9.83 -68.71 -12.21
N GLN A 23 -10.12 -67.50 -12.66
CA GLN A 23 -10.79 -67.21 -13.91
C GLN A 23 -9.77 -67.13 -15.07
N PRO A 24 -10.22 -67.32 -16.32
CA PRO A 24 -9.34 -67.42 -17.48
C PRO A 24 -8.50 -66.17 -17.73
N ILE A 25 -7.42 -66.42 -18.47
CA ILE A 25 -6.60 -65.41 -19.13
C ILE A 25 -7.14 -65.22 -20.54
N PHE A 26 -7.46 -63.97 -20.90
CA PHE A 26 -7.78 -63.59 -22.27
C PHE A 26 -6.54 -62.99 -22.93
N PHE A 27 -6.03 -63.67 -23.96
CA PHE A 27 -4.88 -63.23 -24.73
C PHE A 27 -5.35 -62.62 -26.06
N LEU A 28 -5.12 -61.33 -26.23
CA LEU A 28 -5.57 -60.54 -27.37
C LEU A 28 -4.44 -60.29 -28.37
N GLY A 29 -4.73 -60.53 -29.65
CA GLY A 29 -3.91 -60.06 -30.76
C GLY A 29 -4.64 -59.05 -31.65
N ALA A 30 -3.97 -58.60 -32.72
CA ALA A 30 -4.46 -57.48 -33.54
C ALA A 30 -5.84 -57.75 -34.17
N GLY A 31 -6.20 -59.02 -34.39
CA GLY A 31 -7.52 -59.41 -34.88
C GLY A 31 -8.66 -59.02 -33.94
N ALA A 32 -8.42 -58.98 -32.62
CA ALA A 32 -9.42 -58.58 -31.63
C ALA A 32 -9.76 -57.08 -31.71
N SER A 33 -8.85 -56.27 -32.25
CA SER A 33 -9.00 -54.81 -32.42
C SER A 33 -9.41 -54.41 -33.84
N ARG A 34 -9.53 -55.37 -34.78
CA ARG A 34 -9.68 -55.09 -36.21
C ARG A 34 -10.95 -54.31 -36.55
N SER A 35 -12.10 -54.73 -36.01
CA SER A 35 -13.37 -54.02 -36.19
C SER A 35 -13.41 -52.66 -35.47
N GLY A 36 -12.44 -52.40 -34.58
CA GLY A 36 -12.18 -51.10 -33.97
C GLY A 36 -11.30 -50.18 -34.80
N ASN A 37 -11.08 -50.48 -36.09
CA ASN A 37 -10.19 -49.80 -37.02
C ASN A 37 -8.69 -49.88 -36.69
N ILE A 38 -8.26 -50.82 -35.85
CA ILE A 38 -6.83 -51.11 -35.73
C ILE A 38 -6.41 -52.00 -36.91
N PRO A 39 -5.41 -51.61 -37.71
CA PRO A 39 -4.94 -52.40 -38.83
C PRO A 39 -4.20 -53.65 -38.37
N LEU A 40 -4.30 -54.74 -39.15
CA LEU A 40 -3.47 -55.93 -38.94
C LEU A 40 -2.01 -55.65 -39.33
N ALA A 41 -1.07 -56.44 -38.82
CA ALA A 41 0.36 -56.27 -39.13
C ALA A 41 0.65 -56.23 -40.65
N GLY A 42 -0.03 -57.05 -41.44
CA GLY A 42 0.09 -57.04 -42.91
C GLY A 42 -0.36 -55.73 -43.57
N GLU A 43 -1.37 -55.07 -43.02
CA GLU A 43 -1.86 -53.77 -43.50
C GLU A 43 -0.90 -52.65 -43.08
N ILE A 44 -0.35 -52.72 -41.86
CA ILE A 44 0.68 -51.79 -41.41
C ILE A 44 1.92 -51.89 -42.31
N ILE A 45 2.34 -53.11 -42.68
CA ILE A 45 3.43 -53.33 -43.65
C ILE A 45 3.14 -52.62 -44.98
N GLN A 46 1.92 -52.76 -45.51
CA GLN A 46 1.52 -52.08 -46.76
C GLN A 46 1.55 -50.55 -46.61
N HIS A 47 1.06 -50.02 -45.47
CA HIS A 47 1.11 -48.59 -45.18
C HIS A 47 2.54 -48.07 -45.07
N ILE A 48 3.45 -48.81 -44.42
CA ILE A 48 4.87 -48.42 -44.33
C ILE A 48 5.51 -48.38 -45.72
N ILE A 49 5.29 -49.43 -46.53
CA ILE A 49 5.84 -49.50 -47.90
C ILE A 49 5.30 -48.36 -48.76
N ARG A 50 4.01 -48.01 -48.61
CA ARG A 50 3.37 -46.92 -49.36
C ARG A 50 3.88 -45.56 -48.92
N ASP A 51 3.77 -45.25 -47.63
CA ASP A 51 4.00 -43.93 -47.06
C ASP A 51 5.50 -43.59 -46.99
N TYR A 52 6.38 -44.60 -46.88
CA TYR A 52 7.84 -44.43 -46.81
C TYR A 52 8.59 -45.07 -47.98
N SER A 53 7.93 -45.20 -49.14
CA SER A 53 8.49 -45.83 -50.36
C SER A 53 9.84 -45.25 -50.84
N GLN A 54 10.15 -43.99 -50.47
CA GLN A 54 11.39 -43.29 -50.81
C GLN A 54 12.54 -43.52 -49.82
N SER A 55 12.31 -44.25 -48.72
CA SER A 55 13.36 -44.54 -47.73
C SER A 55 14.43 -45.47 -48.33
N PRO A 56 15.72 -45.08 -48.37
CA PRO A 56 16.80 -45.94 -48.88
C PRO A 56 16.87 -47.29 -48.14
N PHE A 57 16.67 -47.28 -46.82
CA PHE A 57 16.68 -48.49 -45.99
C PHE A 57 15.58 -49.49 -46.38
N ILE A 58 14.40 -49.01 -46.80
CA ILE A 58 13.29 -49.86 -47.24
C ILE A 58 13.55 -50.41 -48.66
N GLN A 59 14.18 -49.60 -49.54
CA GLN A 59 14.50 -50.01 -50.91
C GLN A 59 15.60 -51.09 -50.96
N GLU A 60 16.58 -51.00 -50.05
CA GLU A 60 17.66 -51.99 -49.91
C GLU A 60 17.19 -53.31 -49.29
N LEU A 61 16.01 -53.34 -48.64
CA LEU A 61 15.48 -54.53 -48.01
C LEU A 61 14.80 -55.47 -49.05
N PRO A 62 15.27 -56.73 -49.21
CA PRO A 62 14.65 -57.70 -50.12
C PRO A 62 13.17 -57.91 -49.80
N ASN A 63 12.32 -58.06 -50.81
CA ASN A 63 10.86 -58.22 -50.62
C ASN A 63 10.51 -59.37 -49.67
N GLU A 64 11.25 -60.48 -49.74
CA GLU A 64 11.07 -61.68 -48.89
C GLU A 64 11.44 -61.43 -47.41
N ALA A 65 12.20 -60.36 -47.11
CA ALA A 65 12.64 -60.00 -45.77
C ALA A 65 11.80 -58.88 -45.12
N ARG A 66 10.78 -58.33 -45.82
CA ARG A 66 9.94 -57.21 -45.38
C ARG A 66 8.88 -57.62 -44.36
N THR A 67 9.32 -58.05 -43.18
CA THR A 67 8.44 -58.28 -42.02
C THR A 67 8.10 -56.97 -41.31
N TYR A 68 7.07 -56.98 -40.44
CA TYR A 68 6.69 -55.82 -39.63
C TYR A 68 7.89 -55.24 -38.86
N ALA A 69 8.61 -56.08 -38.11
CA ALA A 69 9.73 -55.63 -37.30
C ALA A 69 10.90 -55.07 -38.13
N LYS A 70 11.18 -55.68 -39.30
CA LYS A 70 12.25 -55.21 -40.19
C LYS A 70 11.92 -53.92 -40.93
N LEU A 71 10.65 -53.69 -41.23
CA LEU A 71 10.20 -52.41 -41.78
C LEU A 71 10.16 -51.32 -40.71
N MET A 72 9.79 -51.67 -39.47
CA MET A 72 9.91 -50.76 -38.33
C MET A 72 11.38 -50.40 -38.02
N ASP A 73 12.33 -51.32 -38.20
CA ASP A 73 13.79 -51.05 -38.13
C ASP A 73 14.23 -49.96 -39.13
N CYS A 74 13.53 -49.81 -40.25
CA CYS A 74 13.84 -48.84 -41.30
C CYS A 74 13.24 -47.44 -41.03
N LEU A 75 12.45 -47.27 -39.98
CA LEU A 75 11.78 -46.02 -39.63
C LEU A 75 12.43 -45.35 -38.41
N LEU A 76 12.56 -44.02 -38.47
CA LEU A 76 12.97 -43.23 -37.31
C LEU A 76 11.95 -43.37 -36.18
N PRO A 77 12.36 -43.26 -34.90
CA PRO A 77 11.44 -43.33 -33.76
C PRO A 77 10.22 -42.40 -33.88
N SER A 78 10.42 -41.16 -34.38
CA SER A 78 9.34 -40.20 -34.61
C SER A 78 8.35 -40.65 -35.70
N GLN A 79 8.83 -41.32 -36.76
CA GLN A 79 7.99 -41.84 -37.84
C GLN A 79 7.16 -43.04 -37.37
N ARG A 80 7.75 -43.91 -36.54
CA ARG A 80 7.02 -45.02 -35.90
C ARG A 80 5.91 -44.50 -34.98
N ASP A 81 6.23 -43.51 -34.15
CA ASP A 81 5.28 -42.86 -33.24
C ASP A 81 4.12 -42.18 -34.00
N GLU A 82 4.42 -41.40 -35.05
CA GLU A 82 3.40 -40.76 -35.89
C GLU A 82 2.47 -41.78 -36.56
N LEU A 83 3.04 -42.86 -37.12
CA LEU A 83 2.30 -43.91 -37.79
C LEU A 83 1.32 -44.62 -36.83
N LEU A 84 1.78 -45.03 -35.66
CA LEU A 84 0.96 -45.74 -34.68
C LEU A 84 -0.09 -44.82 -34.05
N LYS A 85 0.27 -43.56 -33.74
CA LYS A 85 -0.67 -42.54 -33.24
C LYS A 85 -1.85 -42.33 -34.18
N ARG A 86 -1.63 -42.33 -35.50
CA ARG A 86 -2.70 -42.20 -36.49
C ARG A 86 -3.76 -43.28 -36.29
N TYR A 87 -3.36 -44.54 -36.13
CA TYR A 87 -4.29 -45.65 -35.92
C TYR A 87 -5.03 -45.55 -34.59
N ILE A 88 -4.32 -45.18 -33.51
CA ILE A 88 -4.92 -45.08 -32.17
C ILE A 88 -5.96 -43.96 -32.10
N ASN A 89 -5.67 -42.81 -32.73
CA ASN A 89 -6.58 -41.66 -32.76
C ASN A 89 -7.87 -41.97 -33.54
N GLU A 90 -7.78 -42.77 -34.61
CA GLU A 90 -8.94 -43.19 -35.40
C GLU A 90 -9.67 -44.40 -34.80
N ALA A 91 -9.06 -45.08 -33.83
CA ALA A 91 -9.58 -46.31 -33.25
C ALA A 91 -10.88 -46.07 -32.47
N LYS A 92 -11.84 -46.96 -32.69
CA LYS A 92 -13.12 -46.99 -31.98
C LYS A 92 -13.21 -48.26 -31.14
N ILE A 93 -13.86 -48.16 -29.98
CA ILE A 93 -14.11 -49.32 -29.14
C ILE A 93 -15.10 -50.22 -29.88
N ASN A 94 -14.71 -51.47 -30.12
CA ASN A 94 -15.54 -52.46 -30.82
C ASN A 94 -16.28 -53.37 -29.83
N VAL A 95 -17.12 -54.26 -30.37
CA VAL A 95 -17.93 -55.19 -29.59
C VAL A 95 -17.05 -56.10 -28.73
N THR A 96 -15.97 -56.65 -29.28
CA THR A 96 -15.02 -57.50 -28.54
C THR A 96 -14.59 -56.87 -27.22
N HIS A 97 -14.14 -55.61 -27.26
CA HIS A 97 -13.62 -54.91 -26.08
C HIS A 97 -14.71 -54.52 -25.07
N ILE A 98 -15.90 -54.11 -25.52
CA ILE A 98 -17.03 -53.78 -24.63
C ILE A 98 -17.43 -55.01 -23.81
N TYR A 99 -17.64 -56.14 -24.49
CA TYR A 99 -18.07 -57.36 -23.84
C TYR A 99 -16.97 -57.99 -22.99
N LEU A 100 -15.70 -57.87 -23.38
CA LEU A 100 -14.59 -58.32 -22.54
C LEU A 100 -14.48 -57.47 -21.25
N ALA A 101 -14.68 -56.16 -21.36
CA ALA A 101 -14.76 -55.28 -20.20
C ALA A 101 -15.93 -55.66 -19.26
N GLN A 102 -17.08 -56.04 -19.81
CA GLN A 102 -18.19 -56.60 -19.03
C GLN A 102 -17.80 -57.90 -18.33
N LEU A 103 -17.14 -58.84 -19.01
CA LEU A 103 -16.68 -60.08 -18.37
C LEU A 103 -15.69 -59.80 -17.23
N LEU A 104 -14.80 -58.81 -17.38
CA LEU A 104 -13.87 -58.38 -16.33
C LEU A 104 -14.63 -57.75 -15.14
N LYS A 105 -15.62 -56.87 -15.41
CA LYS A 105 -16.51 -56.29 -14.39
C LYS A 105 -17.18 -57.38 -13.57
N GLU A 106 -17.81 -58.31 -14.25
CA GLU A 106 -18.56 -59.41 -13.66
C GLU A 106 -17.64 -60.47 -13.02
N GLY A 107 -16.32 -60.41 -13.21
CA GLY A 107 -15.37 -61.36 -12.62
C GLY A 107 -15.39 -62.74 -13.27
N PHE A 108 -15.57 -62.80 -14.59
CA PHE A 108 -15.37 -64.00 -15.41
C PHE A 108 -13.98 -64.04 -16.08
N VAL A 109 -13.16 -63.01 -15.85
CA VAL A 109 -11.80 -62.88 -16.39
C VAL A 109 -10.90 -62.36 -15.30
N ASP A 110 -9.73 -62.96 -15.16
CA ASP A 110 -8.74 -62.45 -14.21
C ASP A 110 -7.66 -61.60 -14.87
N TYR A 111 -7.18 -62.01 -16.04
CA TYR A 111 -6.10 -61.30 -16.74
C TYR A 111 -6.44 -61.09 -18.21
N VAL A 112 -6.23 -59.88 -18.70
CA VAL A 112 -6.21 -59.59 -20.13
C VAL A 112 -4.77 -59.33 -20.54
N LEU A 113 -4.18 -60.24 -21.30
CA LEU A 113 -2.85 -60.09 -21.88
C LEU A 113 -3.02 -59.63 -23.33
N THR A 114 -2.23 -58.66 -23.77
CA THR A 114 -2.32 -58.16 -25.14
C THR A 114 -0.96 -57.85 -25.73
N VAL A 115 -0.77 -58.22 -26.99
CA VAL A 115 0.37 -57.79 -27.82
C VAL A 115 0.07 -56.52 -28.60
N ASN A 116 -1.16 -56.01 -28.51
CA ASN A 116 -1.59 -54.82 -29.23
C ASN A 116 -1.10 -53.56 -28.52
N PHE A 117 -0.75 -52.54 -29.31
CA PHE A 117 -0.35 -51.22 -28.81
C PHE A 117 -1.56 -50.31 -28.48
N ASP A 118 -2.76 -50.68 -28.92
CA ASP A 118 -3.99 -49.88 -28.74
C ASP A 118 -4.48 -49.91 -27.29
N ASN A 119 -5.29 -48.92 -26.90
CA ASN A 119 -5.85 -48.81 -25.56
C ASN A 119 -7.35 -49.16 -25.51
N LEU A 120 -7.87 -49.94 -26.46
CA LEU A 120 -9.32 -50.18 -26.60
C LEU A 120 -9.90 -50.88 -25.37
N ILE A 121 -9.18 -51.84 -24.76
CA ILE A 121 -9.65 -52.49 -23.53
C ILE A 121 -9.76 -51.53 -22.35
N LEU A 122 -8.79 -50.61 -22.18
CA LEU A 122 -8.82 -49.62 -21.10
C LEU A 122 -9.95 -48.61 -21.32
N ARG A 123 -10.15 -48.19 -22.58
CA ARG A 123 -11.26 -47.32 -22.97
C ARG A 123 -12.62 -47.98 -22.75
N ALA A 124 -12.74 -49.29 -23.03
CA ALA A 124 -13.96 -50.04 -22.76
C ALA A 124 -14.23 -50.18 -21.26
N LEU A 125 -13.20 -50.43 -20.44
CA LEU A 125 -13.33 -50.52 -18.98
C LEU A 125 -13.76 -49.20 -18.33
N ALA A 126 -13.35 -48.06 -18.90
CA ALA A 126 -13.80 -46.75 -18.46
C ALA A 126 -15.32 -46.56 -18.60
N PHE A 127 -15.99 -47.19 -19.59
CA PHE A 127 -17.47 -47.17 -19.69
C PHE A 127 -18.18 -47.87 -18.53
N TYR A 128 -17.46 -48.70 -17.79
CA TYR A 128 -17.96 -49.39 -16.61
C TYR A 128 -17.44 -48.75 -15.30
N ASN A 129 -16.78 -47.60 -15.40
CA ASN A 129 -16.07 -46.95 -14.29
C ASN A 129 -15.02 -47.86 -13.62
N ILE A 130 -14.32 -48.68 -14.41
CA ILE A 130 -13.30 -49.63 -13.93
C ILE A 130 -11.91 -49.16 -14.36
N PHE A 131 -11.02 -48.99 -13.37
CA PHE A 131 -9.62 -48.63 -13.59
C PHE A 131 -8.71 -49.77 -13.09
N PRO A 132 -8.43 -50.79 -13.92
CA PRO A 132 -7.67 -51.98 -13.51
C PRO A 132 -6.19 -51.65 -13.27
N ALA A 133 -5.50 -52.52 -12.52
CA ALA A 133 -4.05 -52.52 -12.54
C ALA A 133 -3.57 -52.81 -13.98
N THR A 134 -2.71 -51.95 -14.51
CA THR A 134 -2.19 -52.06 -15.88
C THR A 134 -0.68 -52.25 -15.83
N TYR A 135 -0.20 -53.36 -16.40
CA TYR A 135 1.21 -53.73 -16.40
C TYR A 135 1.80 -53.60 -17.81
N ASP A 136 2.88 -52.84 -17.94
CA ASP A 136 3.60 -52.65 -19.20
C ASP A 136 4.92 -53.43 -19.16
N MET A 137 5.02 -54.48 -19.97
CA MET A 137 6.19 -55.35 -19.99
C MET A 137 7.38 -54.76 -20.74
N ALA A 138 7.19 -53.74 -21.58
CA ALA A 138 8.25 -53.16 -22.41
C ALA A 138 9.30 -52.39 -21.59
N ILE A 139 8.92 -51.93 -20.39
CA ILE A 139 9.76 -51.09 -19.53
C ILE A 139 10.30 -51.82 -18.29
N LEU A 140 9.83 -53.05 -18.03
CA LEU A 140 10.30 -53.83 -16.90
C LEU A 140 11.73 -54.32 -17.18
N LYS A 141 12.64 -54.08 -16.24
CA LYS A 141 14.02 -54.61 -16.28
C LYS A 141 14.21 -55.78 -15.32
N ASP A 142 13.65 -55.67 -14.12
CA ASP A 142 13.69 -56.68 -13.07
C ASP A 142 12.30 -56.92 -12.47
N LEU A 143 12.02 -58.17 -12.07
CA LEU A 143 10.78 -58.58 -11.43
C LEU A 143 10.98 -58.74 -9.92
N THR A 144 10.25 -57.98 -9.12
CA THR A 144 10.15 -58.20 -7.66
C THR A 144 9.07 -59.22 -7.30
N THR A 145 8.06 -59.39 -8.16
CA THR A 145 7.03 -60.42 -8.08
C THR A 145 6.78 -61.04 -9.46
N THR A 146 6.30 -62.28 -9.49
CA THR A 146 6.02 -63.00 -10.75
C THR A 146 4.53 -63.11 -11.06
N THR A 147 3.64 -62.55 -10.23
CA THR A 147 2.17 -62.63 -10.39
C THR A 147 1.52 -61.25 -10.45
N PHE A 148 0.46 -61.11 -11.24
CA PHE A 148 -0.31 -59.87 -11.37
C PHE A 148 -1.49 -59.81 -10.40
N LYS A 149 -1.92 -58.60 -10.05
CA LYS A 149 -3.20 -58.38 -9.36
C LYS A 149 -4.34 -58.87 -10.24
N GLU A 150 -5.27 -59.65 -9.69
CA GLU A 150 -6.45 -60.11 -10.42
C GLU A 150 -7.27 -58.93 -10.96
N LYS A 151 -7.95 -59.17 -12.09
CA LYS A 151 -8.63 -58.16 -12.92
C LYS A 151 -7.67 -57.10 -13.46
N SER A 152 -6.52 -57.53 -13.99
CA SER A 152 -5.51 -56.63 -14.58
C SER A 152 -5.39 -56.77 -16.09
N VAL A 153 -4.87 -55.72 -16.71
CA VAL A 153 -4.50 -55.66 -18.13
C VAL A 153 -2.98 -55.65 -18.24
N VAL A 154 -2.42 -56.48 -19.12
CA VAL A 154 -0.99 -56.68 -19.27
C VAL A 154 -0.60 -56.47 -20.73
N TYR A 155 0.16 -55.42 -21.00
CA TYR A 155 0.69 -55.08 -22.32
C TYR A 155 2.07 -55.71 -22.51
N LEU A 156 2.17 -56.64 -23.46
CA LEU A 156 3.37 -57.44 -23.68
C LEU A 156 4.40 -56.72 -24.58
N HIS A 157 3.93 -55.90 -25.52
CA HIS A 157 4.78 -55.07 -26.40
C HIS A 157 4.82 -53.60 -26.00
N GLY A 158 4.26 -53.26 -24.85
CA GLY A 158 4.10 -51.88 -24.38
C GLY A 158 2.76 -51.27 -24.77
N GLN A 159 2.37 -50.24 -24.02
CA GLN A 159 1.14 -49.48 -24.27
C GLN A 159 1.45 -48.13 -24.92
N ASN A 160 0.47 -47.54 -25.62
CA ASN A 160 0.66 -46.25 -26.31
C ASN A 160 1.15 -45.09 -25.41
N HIS A 161 0.61 -44.96 -24.20
CA HIS A 161 1.05 -43.92 -23.24
C HIS A 161 2.27 -44.36 -22.41
N GLY A 162 2.85 -45.52 -22.72
CA GLY A 162 4.05 -46.05 -22.06
C GLY A 162 5.33 -45.42 -22.60
N LEU A 163 6.42 -45.54 -21.86
CA LEU A 163 7.72 -44.97 -22.24
C LEU A 163 8.34 -45.66 -23.46
N TRP A 164 7.94 -46.91 -23.75
CA TRP A 164 8.53 -47.71 -24.82
C TRP A 164 7.49 -48.62 -25.47
N LEU A 165 7.35 -48.54 -26.79
CA LEU A 165 6.62 -49.51 -27.62
C LEU A 165 7.59 -50.37 -28.40
N LEU A 166 7.51 -51.69 -28.25
CA LEU A 166 8.42 -52.65 -28.89
C LEU A 166 7.95 -52.95 -30.32
N ASN A 167 8.66 -52.43 -31.31
CA ASN A 167 8.29 -52.56 -32.72
C ASN A 167 9.42 -53.14 -33.58
N THR A 168 10.67 -53.02 -33.14
CA THR A 168 11.85 -53.55 -33.84
C THR A 168 12.27 -54.93 -33.38
N THR A 169 13.14 -55.57 -34.15
CA THR A 169 13.72 -56.88 -33.77
C THR A 169 14.48 -56.78 -32.44
N GLU A 170 15.29 -55.72 -32.25
CA GLU A 170 16.06 -55.50 -31.03
C GLU A 170 15.16 -55.16 -29.83
N GLU A 171 14.10 -54.39 -30.05
CA GLU A 171 13.16 -54.03 -28.99
C GLU A 171 12.38 -55.24 -28.48
N LEU A 172 11.85 -56.06 -29.38
CA LEU A 172 11.10 -57.27 -29.02
C LEU A 172 11.98 -58.30 -28.29
N ASP A 173 13.30 -58.26 -28.49
CA ASP A 173 14.25 -59.12 -27.79
C ASP A 173 14.38 -58.78 -26.29
N LYS A 174 14.01 -57.57 -25.86
CA LYS A 174 14.13 -57.13 -24.46
C LYS A 174 13.25 -57.92 -23.50
N VAL A 175 12.11 -58.43 -23.98
CA VAL A 175 11.15 -59.16 -23.14
C VAL A 175 11.44 -60.67 -23.06
N LYS A 176 12.48 -61.14 -23.76
CA LYS A 176 12.85 -62.58 -23.85
C LYS A 176 13.16 -63.24 -22.51
N THR A 177 13.65 -62.49 -21.54
CA THR A 177 14.03 -63.01 -20.22
C THR A 177 12.89 -62.87 -19.18
N ILE A 178 11.96 -61.96 -19.42
CA ILE A 178 10.92 -61.56 -18.46
C ILE A 178 9.64 -62.37 -18.68
N LEU A 179 9.18 -62.47 -19.93
CA LEU A 179 7.91 -63.14 -20.25
C LEU A 179 7.86 -64.61 -19.85
N PRO A 180 8.91 -65.43 -20.07
CA PRO A 180 8.89 -66.83 -19.63
C PRO A 180 8.61 -66.98 -18.13
N ARG A 181 9.27 -66.16 -17.30
CA ARG A 181 9.12 -66.21 -15.83
C ARG A 181 7.71 -65.88 -15.37
N ILE A 182 7.07 -64.90 -16.02
CA ILE A 182 5.70 -64.48 -15.72
C ILE A 182 4.71 -65.51 -16.24
N PHE A 183 4.90 -65.98 -17.48
CA PHE A 183 3.99 -66.96 -18.06
C PHE A 183 4.03 -68.26 -17.28
N ASP A 184 5.20 -68.77 -16.89
CA ASP A 184 5.35 -69.97 -16.06
C ASP A 184 4.59 -69.87 -14.73
N SER A 185 4.55 -68.68 -14.11
CA SER A 185 3.88 -68.49 -12.81
C SER A 185 2.35 -68.53 -12.91
N ILE A 186 1.77 -68.02 -14.01
CA ILE A 186 0.32 -67.91 -14.17
C ILE A 186 -0.27 -69.08 -14.99
N LYS A 187 0.54 -69.75 -15.82
CA LYS A 187 0.11 -70.72 -16.82
C LYS A 187 -0.83 -71.81 -16.31
N ASN A 188 -0.42 -72.53 -15.26
CA ASN A 188 -1.11 -73.74 -14.81
C ASN A 188 -2.14 -73.47 -13.72
N SER A 189 -2.43 -72.21 -13.41
CA SER A 189 -3.48 -71.85 -12.45
C SER A 189 -4.84 -71.63 -13.12
N ARG A 190 -4.89 -71.38 -14.43
CA ARG A 190 -6.08 -70.85 -15.13
C ARG A 190 -6.17 -71.33 -16.58
N PRO A 191 -7.37 -71.38 -17.19
CA PRO A 191 -7.52 -71.55 -18.63
C PRO A 191 -6.95 -70.36 -19.43
N TRP A 192 -6.46 -70.61 -20.65
CA TRP A 192 -5.98 -69.55 -21.57
C TRP A 192 -6.88 -69.47 -22.80
N VAL A 193 -7.42 -68.30 -23.10
CA VAL A 193 -8.30 -68.05 -24.24
C VAL A 193 -7.62 -67.06 -25.19
N PHE A 194 -7.21 -67.52 -26.37
CA PHE A 194 -6.57 -66.73 -27.40
C PHE A 194 -7.60 -66.22 -28.41
N ILE A 195 -7.66 -64.91 -28.62
CA ILE A 195 -8.61 -64.24 -29.52
C ILE A 195 -7.87 -63.27 -30.44
N GLY A 196 -8.05 -63.42 -31.74
CA GLY A 196 -7.49 -62.52 -32.74
C GLY A 196 -5.95 -62.50 -32.81
N TYR A 197 -5.30 -63.49 -32.21
CA TYR A 197 -3.84 -63.62 -32.18
C TYR A 197 -3.35 -64.52 -33.32
N SER A 198 -2.38 -64.05 -34.11
CA SER A 198 -1.85 -64.80 -35.25
C SER A 198 -0.66 -65.71 -34.91
N GLY A 199 0.02 -65.45 -33.79
CA GLY A 199 1.26 -66.16 -33.43
C GLY A 199 2.48 -65.80 -34.30
N GLU A 200 2.44 -64.66 -35.00
CA GLU A 200 3.50 -64.20 -35.92
C GLU A 200 4.45 -63.17 -35.28
N ASP A 201 4.70 -63.30 -33.98
CA ASP A 201 5.60 -62.43 -33.22
C ASP A 201 6.42 -63.25 -32.19
N PRO A 202 7.52 -62.67 -31.63
CA PRO A 202 8.42 -63.37 -30.73
C PRO A 202 7.78 -63.90 -29.42
N VAL A 203 6.65 -63.34 -28.96
CA VAL A 203 5.94 -63.84 -27.77
C VAL A 203 5.46 -65.27 -27.98
N PHE A 204 5.15 -65.65 -29.22
CA PHE A 204 4.70 -67.00 -29.54
C PHE A 204 5.76 -68.06 -29.25
N GLU A 205 7.06 -67.75 -29.42
CA GLU A 205 8.14 -68.67 -29.04
C GLU A 205 8.14 -68.95 -27.54
N HIS A 206 7.86 -67.94 -26.72
CA HIS A 206 7.73 -68.10 -25.28
C HIS A 206 6.52 -68.96 -24.94
N ILE A 207 5.36 -68.73 -25.58
CA ILE A 207 4.16 -69.56 -25.41
C ILE A 207 4.44 -71.03 -25.74
N LYS A 208 5.15 -71.31 -26.84
CA LYS A 208 5.55 -72.68 -27.22
C LYS A 208 6.45 -73.33 -26.17
N SER A 209 7.39 -72.55 -25.62
CA SER A 209 8.36 -73.04 -24.62
C SER A 209 7.70 -73.49 -23.32
N LEU A 210 6.49 -73.03 -23.03
CA LEU A 210 5.77 -73.40 -21.80
C LEU A 210 5.39 -74.89 -21.76
N GLY A 211 5.20 -75.57 -22.90
CA GLY A 211 4.73 -76.97 -22.94
C GLY A 211 3.24 -77.13 -22.61
N ARG A 212 2.87 -78.09 -21.74
CA ARG A 212 1.46 -78.49 -21.44
C ARG A 212 0.64 -77.47 -20.63
N PHE A 213 -0.59 -77.14 -21.05
CA PHE A 213 -1.51 -76.24 -20.34
C PHE A 213 -2.54 -77.03 -19.52
N ASP A 214 -2.35 -77.17 -18.21
CA ASP A 214 -3.15 -78.11 -17.40
C ASP A 214 -4.65 -77.78 -17.33
N ASN A 215 -5.03 -76.50 -17.33
CA ASN A 215 -6.43 -76.06 -17.33
C ASN A 215 -6.99 -75.75 -18.74
N GLY A 216 -6.24 -76.12 -19.78
CA GLY A 216 -6.66 -75.99 -21.17
C GLY A 216 -6.22 -74.68 -21.82
N LEU A 217 -5.85 -74.79 -23.09
CA LEU A 217 -5.60 -73.69 -24.00
C LEU A 217 -6.70 -73.68 -25.07
N TYR A 218 -7.41 -72.58 -25.19
CA TYR A 218 -8.54 -72.39 -26.10
C TYR A 218 -8.11 -71.38 -27.16
N TRP A 219 -8.10 -71.82 -28.42
CA TRP A 219 -7.74 -70.97 -29.55
C TRP A 219 -8.98 -70.70 -30.39
N VAL A 220 -9.39 -69.43 -30.44
CA VAL A 220 -10.53 -68.98 -31.26
C VAL A 220 -10.02 -68.65 -32.66
N THR A 221 -10.50 -69.37 -33.67
CA THR A 221 -10.10 -69.11 -35.07
C THR A 221 -10.85 -67.92 -35.65
N TYR A 222 -10.44 -67.45 -36.84
CA TYR A 222 -11.20 -66.46 -37.59
C TYR A 222 -12.20 -67.17 -38.52
N ASN A 223 -13.47 -67.21 -38.12
CA ASN A 223 -14.49 -68.04 -38.75
C ASN A 223 -14.00 -69.50 -38.84
N ASP A 224 -14.14 -70.13 -40.01
CA ASP A 224 -13.70 -71.51 -40.24
C ASP A 224 -12.25 -71.61 -40.76
N HIS A 225 -11.48 -70.51 -40.73
CA HIS A 225 -10.10 -70.52 -41.21
C HIS A 225 -9.19 -71.24 -40.20
N SER A 226 -8.37 -72.17 -40.70
CA SER A 226 -7.33 -72.79 -39.88
C SER A 226 -6.27 -71.76 -39.48
N PRO A 227 -5.70 -71.85 -38.25
CA PRO A 227 -4.53 -71.07 -37.88
C PRO A 227 -3.36 -71.33 -38.84
N ASN A 228 -2.37 -70.43 -38.87
CA ASN A 228 -1.17 -70.65 -39.69
C ASN A 228 -0.42 -71.93 -39.28
N ASP A 229 0.43 -72.44 -40.18
CA ASP A 229 1.14 -73.72 -40.01
C ASP A 229 1.92 -73.80 -38.68
N ASN A 230 2.48 -72.69 -38.22
CA ASN A 230 3.26 -72.63 -36.98
C ASN A 230 2.36 -72.84 -35.74
N VAL A 231 1.22 -72.15 -35.69
CA VAL A 231 0.23 -72.33 -34.64
C VAL A 231 -0.40 -73.72 -34.72
N GLN A 232 -0.76 -74.19 -35.92
CA GLN A 232 -1.37 -75.51 -36.09
C GLN A 232 -0.45 -76.65 -35.61
N LYS A 233 0.86 -76.55 -35.90
CA LYS A 233 1.87 -77.49 -35.38
C LYS A 233 1.93 -77.48 -33.84
N PHE A 234 1.88 -76.31 -33.22
CA PHE A 234 1.88 -76.17 -31.75
C PHE A 234 0.62 -76.74 -31.09
N LEU A 235 -0.56 -76.40 -31.60
CA LEU A 235 -1.84 -76.91 -31.07
C LEU A 235 -1.99 -78.43 -31.25
N SER A 236 -1.33 -78.98 -32.27
CA SER A 236 -1.31 -80.41 -32.57
C SER A 236 -0.20 -81.17 -31.85
N ALA A 237 0.74 -80.48 -31.19
CA ALA A 237 1.83 -81.13 -30.48
C ALA A 237 1.29 -82.05 -29.35
N PRO A 238 1.88 -83.25 -29.15
CA PRO A 238 1.48 -84.13 -28.08
C PRO A 238 1.59 -83.43 -26.72
N ASN A 239 0.58 -83.61 -25.86
CA ASN A 239 0.50 -83.07 -24.50
C ASN A 239 0.30 -81.54 -24.35
N THR A 240 -0.03 -80.76 -25.39
CA THR A 240 -0.33 -79.31 -25.22
C THR A 240 -1.62 -79.04 -24.43
N ASN A 241 -2.61 -79.95 -24.49
CA ASN A 241 -3.98 -79.76 -23.96
C ASN A 241 -4.71 -78.54 -24.59
N ALA A 242 -4.68 -78.50 -25.92
CA ALA A 242 -5.25 -77.41 -26.72
C ALA A 242 -6.60 -77.78 -27.37
N PHE A 243 -7.51 -76.81 -27.35
CA PHE A 243 -8.85 -76.86 -27.91
C PHE A 243 -9.05 -75.76 -28.96
N LEU A 244 -9.74 -76.10 -30.05
CA LEU A 244 -10.07 -75.17 -31.12
C LEU A 244 -11.55 -74.80 -31.04
N ILE A 245 -11.86 -73.51 -31.16
CA ILE A 245 -13.23 -72.99 -31.29
C ILE A 245 -13.33 -72.29 -32.65
N THR A 246 -14.18 -72.82 -33.52
CA THR A 246 -14.35 -72.41 -34.93
C THR A 246 -15.70 -71.72 -35.18
N GLY A 247 -15.82 -71.03 -36.30
CA GLY A 247 -17.08 -70.43 -36.75
C GLY A 247 -17.39 -69.03 -36.24
N TYR A 248 -16.42 -68.34 -35.63
CA TYR A 248 -16.60 -66.99 -35.07
C TYR A 248 -15.48 -66.04 -35.49
N ASP A 249 -15.78 -64.76 -35.66
CA ASP A 249 -14.80 -63.69 -35.47
C ASP A 249 -14.77 -63.26 -34.00
N SER A 250 -13.89 -62.32 -33.62
CA SER A 250 -13.77 -61.92 -32.21
C SER A 250 -15.04 -61.30 -31.64
N ASP A 251 -15.76 -60.50 -32.43
CA ASP A 251 -16.97 -59.79 -31.99
C ASP A 251 -18.13 -60.79 -31.78
N SER A 252 -18.38 -61.66 -32.76
CA SER A 252 -19.41 -62.70 -32.68
C SER A 252 -19.10 -63.76 -31.61
N PHE A 253 -17.83 -64.08 -31.38
CA PHE A 253 -17.39 -64.94 -30.27
C PHE A 253 -17.76 -64.33 -28.92
N MET A 254 -17.43 -63.05 -28.69
CA MET A 254 -17.71 -62.40 -27.41
C MET A 254 -19.22 -62.24 -27.15
N LEU A 255 -20.02 -61.93 -28.18
CA LEU A 255 -21.48 -61.89 -28.09
C LEU A 255 -22.06 -63.25 -27.68
N LYS A 256 -21.63 -64.31 -28.36
CA LYS A 256 -22.09 -65.68 -28.08
C LYS A 256 -21.64 -66.14 -26.70
N LEU A 257 -20.39 -65.87 -26.31
CA LEU A 257 -19.90 -66.20 -24.96
C LEU A 257 -20.69 -65.48 -23.88
N ASN A 258 -20.96 -64.19 -24.03
CA ASN A 258 -21.76 -63.40 -23.08
C ASN A 258 -23.17 -63.99 -22.90
N SER A 259 -23.82 -64.35 -24.01
CA SER A 259 -25.12 -65.02 -24.01
C SER A 259 -25.07 -66.37 -23.29
N GLU A 260 -24.07 -67.20 -23.57
CA GLU A 260 -23.91 -68.51 -22.93
C GLU A 260 -23.55 -68.40 -21.44
N LEU A 261 -22.91 -67.30 -21.03
CA LEU A 261 -22.66 -66.99 -19.61
C LEU A 261 -23.92 -66.48 -18.88
N GLY A 262 -25.02 -66.21 -19.59
CA GLY A 262 -26.27 -65.69 -19.01
C GLY A 262 -26.17 -64.23 -18.56
N LEU A 263 -25.25 -63.46 -19.15
CA LEU A 263 -25.07 -62.05 -18.87
C LEU A 263 -26.01 -61.20 -19.73
N GLY A 264 -26.50 -60.09 -19.16
CA GLY A 264 -27.30 -59.10 -19.88
C GLY A 264 -26.49 -58.31 -20.90
N GLN A 265 -27.14 -57.39 -21.60
CA GLN A 265 -26.47 -56.43 -22.49
C GLN A 265 -25.61 -55.44 -21.65
N PRO A 266 -24.48 -54.96 -22.18
CA PRO A 266 -23.72 -53.85 -21.62
C PRO A 266 -24.62 -52.66 -21.22
N SER A 267 -24.53 -52.18 -19.97
CA SER A 267 -25.34 -51.04 -19.51
C SER A 267 -25.12 -49.79 -20.35
N ILE A 268 -23.90 -49.52 -20.82
CA ILE A 268 -23.61 -48.37 -21.69
C ILE A 268 -24.34 -48.43 -23.05
N VAL A 269 -24.76 -49.62 -23.51
CA VAL A 269 -25.47 -49.81 -24.78
C VAL A 269 -26.98 -49.87 -24.55
N ASP A 270 -27.42 -50.55 -23.49
CA ASP A 270 -28.84 -50.80 -23.21
C ASP A 270 -29.49 -49.69 -22.38
N LYS A 271 -28.73 -49.11 -21.44
CA LYS A 271 -29.17 -48.09 -20.47
C LYS A 271 -28.14 -46.95 -20.34
N PRO A 272 -27.92 -46.16 -21.40
CA PRO A 272 -26.85 -45.16 -21.47
C PRO A 272 -27.00 -44.00 -20.46
N PHE A 273 -28.22 -43.59 -20.13
CA PHE A 273 -28.48 -42.54 -19.14
C PHE A 273 -28.29 -43.07 -17.71
N THR A 274 -28.67 -44.33 -17.44
CA THR A 274 -28.31 -44.98 -16.17
C THR A 274 -26.79 -45.03 -16.00
N ALA A 275 -26.04 -45.39 -17.03
CA ALA A 275 -24.57 -45.38 -16.99
C ALA A 275 -24.01 -43.98 -16.73
N LEU A 276 -24.58 -42.94 -17.36
CA LEU A 276 -24.20 -41.55 -17.12
C LEU A 276 -24.52 -41.10 -15.69
N LYS A 277 -25.66 -41.53 -15.13
CA LYS A 277 -26.04 -41.24 -13.74
C LYS A 277 -25.04 -41.84 -12.75
N GLU A 278 -24.63 -43.10 -12.95
CA GLU A 278 -23.60 -43.73 -12.13
C GLU A 278 -22.31 -42.90 -12.13
N MET A 279 -21.90 -42.37 -13.29
CA MET A 279 -20.72 -41.50 -13.37
C MET A 279 -20.90 -40.16 -12.65
N LEU A 280 -22.07 -39.52 -12.76
CA LEU A 280 -22.36 -38.25 -12.07
C LEU A 280 -22.43 -38.40 -10.55
N ASN A 281 -22.83 -39.57 -10.05
CA ASN A 281 -22.92 -39.86 -8.61
C ASN A 281 -21.55 -40.06 -7.93
N GLU A 282 -20.48 -40.26 -8.70
CA GLU A 282 -19.11 -40.30 -8.17
C GLU A 282 -18.52 -38.89 -7.91
N ILE A 283 -19.21 -37.83 -8.35
CA ILE A 283 -18.84 -36.45 -8.03
C ILE A 283 -19.24 -36.18 -6.57
N VAL A 284 -18.25 -35.86 -5.74
CA VAL A 284 -18.46 -35.50 -4.33
C VAL A 284 -19.48 -34.37 -4.19
N ASP A 285 -20.28 -34.42 -3.13
CA ASP A 285 -21.20 -33.33 -2.80
C ASP A 285 -20.44 -32.01 -2.70
N ILE A 286 -20.91 -31.02 -3.47
CA ILE A 286 -20.32 -29.70 -3.52
C ILE A 286 -20.72 -28.94 -2.25
N ASP A 287 -19.70 -28.45 -1.54
CA ASP A 287 -19.84 -27.66 -0.31
C ASP A 287 -20.84 -26.50 -0.49
N GLU A 288 -21.61 -26.19 0.56
CA GLU A 288 -22.64 -25.14 0.55
C GLU A 288 -22.09 -23.71 0.59
N LYS A 289 -20.76 -23.57 0.52
CA LYS A 289 -20.12 -22.26 0.40
C LYS A 289 -20.64 -21.48 -0.80
N GLU A 290 -20.89 -20.20 -0.59
CA GLU A 290 -21.59 -19.33 -1.55
C GLU A 290 -20.91 -19.30 -2.94
N TYR A 291 -19.57 -19.33 -3.01
CA TYR A 291 -18.84 -19.32 -4.28
C TYR A 291 -18.99 -20.63 -5.09
N PHE A 292 -19.42 -21.73 -4.46
CA PHE A 292 -19.67 -23.01 -5.14
C PHE A 292 -21.14 -23.23 -5.50
N LYS A 293 -22.05 -22.39 -5.02
CA LYS A 293 -23.50 -22.52 -5.22
C LYS A 293 -23.91 -22.64 -6.69
N GLY A 294 -23.28 -21.87 -7.57
CA GLY A 294 -23.53 -21.96 -9.01
C GLY A 294 -23.06 -23.27 -9.64
N VAL A 295 -21.97 -23.87 -9.13
CA VAL A 295 -21.48 -25.18 -9.58
C VAL A 295 -22.38 -26.29 -9.05
N LYS A 296 -22.78 -26.21 -7.78
CA LYS A 296 -23.74 -27.12 -7.15
C LYS A 296 -25.07 -27.14 -7.91
N GLU A 297 -25.68 -25.98 -8.16
CA GLU A 297 -26.95 -25.89 -8.89
C GLU A 297 -26.83 -26.48 -10.30
N ARG A 298 -25.71 -26.28 -11.01
CA ARG A 298 -25.47 -26.89 -12.33
C ARG A 298 -25.36 -28.41 -12.27
N LEU A 299 -24.68 -28.95 -11.25
CA LEU A 299 -24.56 -30.39 -11.07
C LEU A 299 -25.93 -31.01 -10.79
N GLU A 300 -26.72 -30.40 -9.90
CA GLU A 300 -28.07 -30.87 -9.56
C GLU A 300 -29.04 -30.78 -10.73
N ILE A 301 -29.00 -29.69 -11.52
CA ILE A 301 -29.74 -29.62 -12.79
C ILE A 301 -29.33 -30.77 -13.71
N SER A 302 -28.02 -31.05 -13.83
CA SER A 302 -27.53 -32.12 -14.71
C SER A 302 -27.98 -33.50 -14.24
N LYS A 303 -27.91 -33.79 -12.93
CA LYS A 303 -28.41 -35.05 -12.35
C LYS A 303 -29.91 -35.23 -12.61
N ARG A 304 -30.72 -34.21 -12.36
CA ARG A 304 -32.17 -34.27 -12.63
C ARG A 304 -32.48 -34.46 -14.12
N GLN A 305 -31.77 -33.77 -15.01
CA GLN A 305 -31.95 -33.95 -16.46
C GLN A 305 -31.63 -35.39 -16.90
N VAL A 306 -30.62 -36.02 -16.29
CA VAL A 306 -30.32 -37.45 -16.53
C VAL A 306 -31.41 -38.35 -15.96
N ASP A 307 -31.96 -38.06 -14.78
CA ASP A 307 -33.09 -38.79 -14.19
C ASP A 307 -34.34 -38.75 -15.08
N GLU A 308 -34.68 -37.56 -15.59
CA GLU A 308 -35.78 -37.38 -16.54
C GLU A 308 -35.54 -38.19 -17.83
N ALA A 309 -34.30 -38.21 -18.33
CA ALA A 309 -33.93 -38.99 -19.51
C ALA A 309 -34.04 -40.51 -19.27
N ILE A 310 -33.69 -41.00 -18.07
CA ILE A 310 -33.87 -42.41 -17.68
C ILE A 310 -35.36 -42.77 -17.71
N GLU A 311 -36.21 -42.00 -17.05
CA GLU A 311 -37.65 -42.28 -17.00
C GLU A 311 -38.28 -42.27 -18.40
N GLN A 312 -37.92 -41.29 -19.24
CA GLN A 312 -38.48 -41.14 -20.58
C GLN A 312 -37.98 -42.19 -21.57
N HIS A 313 -36.67 -42.44 -21.60
CA HIS A 313 -36.04 -43.21 -22.68
C HIS A 313 -35.66 -44.63 -22.29
N GLU A 314 -35.48 -44.94 -21.01
CA GLU A 314 -35.12 -46.27 -20.52
C GLU A 314 -36.30 -46.99 -19.85
N HIS A 315 -37.17 -46.26 -19.12
CA HIS A 315 -38.38 -46.82 -18.51
C HIS A 315 -39.65 -46.62 -19.35
N GLY A 316 -39.62 -45.74 -20.36
CA GLY A 316 -40.75 -45.50 -21.27
C GLY A 316 -41.92 -44.74 -20.64
N ILE A 317 -41.68 -43.99 -19.57
CA ILE A 317 -42.69 -43.17 -18.89
C ILE A 317 -42.77 -41.81 -19.58
N VAL A 318 -43.92 -41.50 -20.18
CA VAL A 318 -44.18 -40.21 -20.82
C VAL A 318 -44.97 -39.33 -19.86
N GLU A 319 -44.28 -38.43 -19.15
CA GLU A 319 -44.94 -37.36 -18.38
C GLU A 319 -45.60 -36.31 -19.31
N SER A 320 -46.55 -35.55 -18.75
CA SER A 320 -47.29 -34.51 -19.48
C SER A 320 -46.32 -33.45 -20.04
N THR A 321 -46.38 -33.17 -21.35
CA THR A 321 -45.50 -32.20 -22.03
C THR A 321 -45.55 -30.76 -21.49
N LYS A 322 -46.48 -30.45 -20.57
CA LYS A 322 -46.63 -29.13 -19.97
C LYS A 322 -45.71 -28.91 -18.77
N ASP A 323 -45.52 -29.92 -17.92
CA ASP A 323 -44.72 -29.81 -16.70
C ASP A 323 -43.21 -29.79 -17.02
N LEU A 324 -42.81 -30.55 -18.04
CA LEU A 324 -41.43 -30.59 -18.56
C LEU A 324 -40.94 -29.26 -19.13
N LYS A 325 -41.81 -28.52 -19.87
CA LYS A 325 -41.43 -27.22 -20.46
C LYS A 325 -41.20 -26.15 -19.41
N GLY A 326 -41.96 -26.17 -18.31
CA GLY A 326 -41.80 -25.22 -17.20
C GLY A 326 -40.47 -25.40 -16.48
N ASN A 327 -40.13 -26.64 -16.11
CA ASN A 327 -38.86 -26.95 -15.43
C ASN A 327 -37.63 -26.70 -16.33
N THR A 328 -37.74 -26.99 -17.63
CA THR A 328 -36.65 -26.76 -18.58
C THR A 328 -36.31 -25.26 -18.73
N GLU A 329 -37.33 -24.39 -18.76
CA GLU A 329 -37.12 -22.94 -18.87
C GLU A 329 -36.47 -22.37 -17.59
N ILE A 330 -36.88 -22.84 -16.41
CA ILE A 330 -36.27 -22.45 -15.13
C ILE A 330 -34.78 -22.80 -15.13
N ASP A 331 -34.42 -24.00 -15.58
CA ASP A 331 -33.02 -24.45 -15.62
C ASP A 331 -32.17 -23.67 -16.60
N PHE A 332 -32.74 -23.30 -17.74
CA PHE A 332 -32.06 -22.48 -18.72
C PHE A 332 -31.79 -21.08 -18.15
N LEU A 333 -32.79 -20.45 -17.52
CA LEU A 333 -32.65 -19.15 -16.88
C LEU A 333 -31.60 -19.18 -15.76
N LYS A 334 -31.61 -20.20 -14.90
CA LYS A 334 -30.58 -20.39 -13.86
C LYS A 334 -29.17 -20.48 -14.47
N LYS A 335 -28.99 -21.28 -15.53
CA LYS A 335 -27.71 -21.42 -16.23
C LYS A 335 -27.27 -20.11 -16.91
N GLU A 336 -28.18 -19.36 -17.52
CA GLU A 336 -27.88 -18.04 -18.11
C GLU A 336 -27.41 -17.06 -17.04
N ILE A 337 -28.13 -16.95 -15.91
CA ILE A 337 -27.76 -16.06 -14.81
C ILE A 337 -26.37 -16.42 -14.26
N ILE A 338 -26.14 -17.70 -13.96
CA ILE A 338 -24.84 -18.15 -13.43
C ILE A 338 -23.70 -17.85 -14.42
N ASN A 339 -23.94 -17.97 -15.73
CA ASN A 339 -22.93 -17.63 -16.75
C ASN A 339 -22.57 -16.14 -16.72
N LEU A 340 -23.56 -15.24 -16.56
CA LEU A 340 -23.32 -13.80 -16.50
C LEU A 340 -22.54 -13.39 -15.26
N ILE A 341 -22.88 -13.97 -14.10
CA ILE A 341 -22.17 -13.73 -12.84
C ILE A 341 -20.70 -14.16 -12.97
N ILE A 342 -20.44 -15.39 -13.42
CA ILE A 342 -19.07 -15.92 -13.56
C ILE A 342 -18.25 -15.11 -14.58
N ALA A 343 -18.89 -14.68 -15.68
CA ALA A 343 -18.20 -13.91 -16.70
C ALA A 343 -18.03 -12.42 -16.34
N GLU A 344 -18.64 -11.95 -15.23
CA GLU A 344 -18.76 -10.53 -14.86
C GLU A 344 -19.25 -9.63 -16.01
N LYS A 345 -20.16 -10.16 -16.85
CA LYS A 345 -20.69 -9.47 -18.03
C LYS A 345 -22.09 -8.94 -17.77
N TYR A 346 -22.19 -7.69 -17.34
CA TYR A 346 -23.47 -7.06 -17.02
C TYR A 346 -23.97 -6.19 -18.17
N GLN A 347 -24.78 -6.77 -19.06
CA GLN A 347 -25.43 -6.05 -20.16
C GLN A 347 -26.90 -5.83 -19.83
N GLU A 348 -27.31 -4.58 -19.69
CA GLU A 348 -28.66 -4.21 -19.24
C GLU A 348 -29.76 -4.86 -20.06
N LYS A 349 -29.65 -4.83 -21.40
CA LYS A 349 -30.63 -5.48 -22.29
C LYS A 349 -30.79 -6.98 -22.01
N VAL A 350 -29.67 -7.69 -21.83
CA VAL A 350 -29.67 -9.14 -21.60
C VAL A 350 -30.28 -9.46 -20.24
N ILE A 351 -29.92 -8.69 -19.21
CA ILE A 351 -30.41 -8.89 -17.85
C ILE A 351 -31.90 -8.56 -17.75
N SER A 352 -32.37 -7.50 -18.41
CA SER A 352 -33.80 -7.17 -18.49
C SER A 352 -34.60 -8.26 -19.19
N ASP A 353 -34.08 -8.86 -20.27
CA ASP A 353 -34.75 -9.97 -20.96
C ASP A 353 -34.88 -11.21 -20.03
N ILE A 354 -33.85 -11.50 -19.23
CA ILE A 354 -33.87 -12.56 -18.22
C ILE A 354 -34.90 -12.26 -17.13
N GLU A 355 -34.94 -11.04 -16.60
CA GLU A 355 -35.91 -10.62 -15.58
C GLU A 355 -37.35 -10.77 -16.08
N ILE A 356 -37.63 -10.33 -17.32
CA ILE A 356 -38.96 -10.48 -17.94
C ILE A 356 -39.35 -11.96 -18.03
N ARG A 357 -38.43 -12.84 -18.41
CA ARG A 357 -38.67 -14.29 -18.51
C ARG A 357 -38.83 -14.95 -17.15
N ALA A 358 -38.11 -14.48 -16.13
CA ALA A 358 -38.23 -14.97 -14.76
C ALA A 358 -39.49 -14.45 -14.03
N LYS A 359 -40.14 -13.42 -14.57
CA LYS A 359 -41.28 -12.76 -13.94
C LYS A 359 -42.47 -13.70 -13.77
N GLY A 360 -42.92 -13.84 -12.52
CA GLY A 360 -44.07 -14.69 -12.17
C GLY A 360 -43.76 -16.17 -12.01
N ILE A 361 -42.48 -16.57 -12.07
CA ILE A 361 -42.01 -17.92 -11.75
C ILE A 361 -41.72 -18.02 -10.23
N PRO A 362 -42.46 -18.84 -9.47
CA PRO A 362 -42.27 -18.97 -8.02
C PRO A 362 -41.17 -19.99 -7.67
N ASP A 363 -39.95 -19.81 -8.19
CA ASP A 363 -38.78 -20.65 -7.87
C ASP A 363 -37.77 -19.85 -7.03
N ASP A 364 -37.61 -20.22 -5.75
CA ASP A 364 -36.81 -19.44 -4.79
C ASP A 364 -35.32 -19.38 -5.16
N ASN A 365 -34.78 -20.45 -5.74
CA ASN A 365 -33.39 -20.50 -6.22
C ASN A 365 -33.18 -19.56 -7.41
N LEU A 366 -34.10 -19.54 -8.37
CA LEU A 366 -34.07 -18.63 -9.52
C LEU A 366 -34.16 -17.17 -9.07
N GLN A 367 -35.08 -16.84 -8.15
CA GLN A 367 -35.19 -15.49 -7.60
C GLN A 367 -33.92 -15.10 -6.82
N GLY A 368 -33.34 -16.04 -6.05
CA GLY A 368 -32.06 -15.85 -5.37
C GLY A 368 -30.90 -15.59 -6.32
N LEU A 369 -30.79 -16.35 -7.41
CA LEU A 369 -29.77 -16.14 -8.44
C LEU A 369 -29.95 -14.79 -9.17
N LEU A 370 -31.19 -14.41 -9.48
CA LEU A 370 -31.50 -13.14 -10.13
C LEU A 370 -31.19 -11.95 -9.21
N SER A 371 -31.54 -12.03 -7.93
CA SER A 371 -31.14 -11.04 -6.91
C SER A 371 -29.61 -10.97 -6.77
N GLY A 372 -28.92 -12.11 -6.77
CA GLY A 372 -27.46 -12.20 -6.75
C GLY A 372 -26.80 -11.58 -7.98
N LEU A 373 -27.40 -11.72 -9.17
CA LEU A 373 -26.93 -11.07 -10.40
C LEU A 373 -26.93 -9.55 -10.28
N TYR A 374 -28.05 -8.97 -9.83
CA TYR A 374 -28.15 -7.53 -9.58
C TYR A 374 -27.21 -7.05 -8.47
N SER A 375 -27.03 -7.84 -7.41
CA SER A 375 -26.08 -7.53 -6.34
C SER A 375 -24.64 -7.47 -6.85
N ASN A 376 -24.19 -8.47 -7.62
CA ASN A 376 -22.84 -8.49 -8.19
C ASN A 376 -22.63 -7.36 -9.20
N TRP A 377 -23.65 -7.01 -9.96
CA TRP A 377 -23.61 -5.84 -10.84
C TRP A 377 -23.47 -4.54 -10.05
N GLY A 378 -24.17 -4.39 -8.92
CA GLY A 378 -24.00 -3.26 -8.01
C GLY A 378 -22.58 -3.16 -7.46
N ILE A 379 -21.99 -4.29 -7.04
CA ILE A 379 -20.59 -4.36 -6.57
C ILE A 379 -19.63 -3.90 -7.67
N TYR A 380 -19.86 -4.35 -8.91
CA TYR A 380 -19.04 -3.94 -10.05
C TYR A 380 -19.02 -2.42 -10.24
N PHE A 381 -20.19 -1.76 -10.17
CA PHE A 381 -20.24 -0.30 -10.23
C PHE A 381 -19.58 0.38 -9.03
N GLY A 382 -19.74 -0.17 -7.82
CA GLY A 382 -19.07 0.35 -6.63
C GLY A 382 -17.54 0.32 -6.74
N LYS A 383 -16.97 -0.80 -7.18
CA LYS A 383 -15.52 -0.92 -7.45
C LYS A 383 -15.05 0.06 -8.52
N LEU A 384 -15.84 0.25 -9.57
CA LEU A 384 -15.50 1.22 -10.62
C LEU A 384 -15.54 2.65 -10.07
N ALA A 385 -16.50 2.98 -9.21
CA ALA A 385 -16.62 4.30 -8.58
C ALA A 385 -15.36 4.67 -7.77
N GLU A 386 -14.76 3.72 -7.06
CA GLU A 386 -13.52 3.94 -6.29
C GLU A 386 -12.30 4.29 -7.16
N THR A 387 -12.36 4.01 -8.47
CA THR A 387 -11.28 4.34 -9.43
C THR A 387 -11.49 5.67 -10.15
N LYS A 388 -12.58 6.37 -9.85
CA LYS A 388 -12.99 7.61 -10.52
C LYS A 388 -13.06 8.76 -9.51
N GLU A 389 -13.04 9.99 -10.01
CA GLU A 389 -13.15 11.19 -9.17
C GLU A 389 -14.31 12.08 -9.63
N GLY A 390 -14.80 12.92 -8.70
CA GLY A 390 -15.86 13.89 -8.97
C GLY A 390 -17.18 13.24 -9.41
N GLY A 391 -17.88 13.90 -10.34
CA GLY A 391 -19.24 13.51 -10.74
C GLY A 391 -19.37 12.12 -11.37
N GLU A 392 -18.31 11.59 -11.99
CA GLU A 392 -18.33 10.24 -12.57
C GLU A 392 -18.39 9.16 -11.47
N ALA A 393 -17.65 9.35 -10.37
CA ALA A 393 -17.70 8.45 -9.22
C ALA A 393 -19.09 8.47 -8.54
N GLU A 394 -19.71 9.66 -8.44
CA GLU A 394 -21.05 9.80 -7.87
C GLU A 394 -22.11 9.09 -8.71
N GLU A 395 -22.06 9.24 -10.03
CA GLU A 395 -22.98 8.56 -10.95
C GLU A 395 -22.89 7.04 -10.82
N LEU A 396 -21.66 6.51 -10.75
CA LEU A 396 -21.43 5.08 -10.54
C LEU A 396 -21.94 4.59 -9.18
N CYS A 397 -21.80 5.38 -8.12
CA CYS A 397 -22.39 5.07 -6.82
C CYS A 397 -23.92 5.02 -6.89
N HIS A 398 -24.56 5.96 -7.60
CA HIS A 398 -26.01 5.94 -7.81
C HIS A 398 -26.46 4.70 -8.59
N GLN A 399 -25.74 4.32 -9.64
CA GLN A 399 -26.02 3.09 -10.39
C GLN A 399 -25.84 1.84 -9.51
N SER A 400 -24.80 1.80 -8.68
CA SER A 400 -24.57 0.74 -7.70
C SER A 400 -25.76 0.59 -6.74
N ILE A 401 -26.21 1.70 -6.16
CA ILE A 401 -27.37 1.77 -5.26
C ILE A 401 -28.64 1.27 -5.93
N GLU A 402 -28.90 1.68 -7.18
CA GLU A 402 -30.06 1.23 -7.96
C GLU A 402 -30.05 -0.29 -8.16
N LYS A 403 -28.89 -0.89 -8.47
CA LYS A 403 -28.80 -2.34 -8.66
C LYS A 403 -29.00 -3.11 -7.35
N PHE A 404 -28.54 -2.59 -6.21
CA PHE A 404 -28.87 -3.19 -4.91
C PHE A 404 -30.35 -3.04 -4.54
N GLN A 405 -30.99 -1.90 -4.85
CA GLN A 405 -32.44 -1.74 -4.69
C GLN A 405 -33.19 -2.81 -5.48
N LYS A 406 -32.81 -3.04 -6.75
CA LYS A 406 -33.39 -4.09 -7.59
C LYS A 406 -33.19 -5.49 -7.00
N ALA A 407 -31.99 -5.79 -6.51
CA ALA A 407 -31.70 -7.07 -5.87
C ALA A 407 -32.66 -7.36 -4.69
N ILE A 408 -32.91 -6.35 -3.85
CA ILE A 408 -33.80 -6.45 -2.69
C ILE A 408 -35.29 -6.47 -3.08
N GLU A 409 -35.69 -5.76 -4.15
CA GLU A 409 -37.04 -5.85 -4.71
C GLU A 409 -37.38 -7.28 -5.16
N ILE A 410 -36.40 -7.99 -5.73
CA ILE A 410 -36.54 -9.39 -6.16
C ILE A 410 -36.58 -10.34 -4.96
N LYS A 411 -35.63 -10.19 -4.03
CA LYS A 411 -35.51 -11.05 -2.85
C LYS A 411 -35.14 -10.24 -1.59
N PRO A 412 -36.11 -9.92 -0.71
CA PRO A 412 -35.91 -9.02 0.41
C PRO A 412 -35.07 -9.53 1.59
N ASP A 413 -34.76 -10.84 1.64
CA ASP A 413 -34.02 -11.49 2.72
C ASP A 413 -32.54 -11.77 2.37
N ILE A 414 -32.00 -11.13 1.32
CA ILE A 414 -30.57 -11.19 0.97
C ILE A 414 -29.78 -10.15 1.76
N HIS A 415 -29.19 -10.58 2.88
CA HIS A 415 -28.40 -9.74 3.77
C HIS A 415 -27.15 -9.13 3.10
N GLU A 416 -26.48 -9.84 2.18
CA GLU A 416 -25.29 -9.35 1.48
C GLU A 416 -25.58 -8.10 0.63
N ALA A 417 -26.76 -8.07 0.00
CA ALA A 417 -27.20 -6.95 -0.82
C ALA A 417 -27.44 -5.69 0.03
N TYR A 418 -28.00 -5.83 1.24
CA TYR A 418 -28.11 -4.70 2.18
C TYR A 418 -26.73 -4.23 2.65
N ASN A 419 -25.81 -5.13 3.01
CA ASN A 419 -24.46 -4.75 3.41
C ASN A 419 -23.76 -3.94 2.31
N ASN A 420 -23.79 -4.45 1.07
CA ASN A 420 -23.11 -3.80 -0.05
C ASN A 420 -23.81 -2.49 -0.47
N TRP A 421 -25.13 -2.40 -0.30
CA TRP A 421 -25.84 -1.13 -0.44
C TRP A 421 -25.39 -0.12 0.62
N GLY A 422 -25.23 -0.56 1.87
CA GLY A 422 -24.63 0.25 2.94
C GLY A 422 -23.26 0.79 2.52
N ASN A 423 -22.39 -0.07 1.97
CA ASN A 423 -21.07 0.35 1.49
C ASN A 423 -21.16 1.40 0.39
N ALA A 424 -22.00 1.18 -0.63
CA ALA A 424 -22.19 2.14 -1.73
C ALA A 424 -22.68 3.52 -1.24
N LEU A 425 -23.61 3.54 -0.27
CA LEU A 425 -24.06 4.78 0.39
C LEU A 425 -22.93 5.46 1.17
N GLY A 426 -22.10 4.68 1.86
CA GLY A 426 -20.96 5.21 2.60
C GLY A 426 -19.85 5.75 1.69
N ILE A 427 -19.62 5.14 0.52
CA ILE A 427 -18.71 5.66 -0.52
C ILE A 427 -19.27 6.99 -1.07
N LEU A 428 -20.55 7.04 -1.43
CA LEU A 428 -21.19 8.26 -1.88
C LEU A 428 -21.17 9.37 -0.81
N ALA A 429 -21.32 9.02 0.47
CA ALA A 429 -21.25 9.99 1.56
C ALA A 429 -19.90 10.70 1.63
N LYS A 430 -18.80 10.03 1.28
CA LYS A 430 -17.45 10.63 1.25
C LYS A 430 -17.27 11.69 0.16
N THR A 431 -18.11 11.68 -0.89
CA THR A 431 -18.04 12.68 -1.97
C THR A 431 -18.89 13.91 -1.68
N LYS A 432 -19.68 13.89 -0.59
CA LYS A 432 -20.56 14.99 -0.18
C LYS A 432 -20.01 15.71 1.05
N GLU A 433 -20.52 16.91 1.31
CA GLU A 433 -20.16 17.69 2.49
C GLU A 433 -21.38 18.06 3.34
N GLY A 434 -21.13 18.35 4.61
CA GLY A 434 -22.14 18.82 5.55
C GLY A 434 -23.32 17.86 5.72
N LYS A 435 -24.55 18.40 5.69
CA LYS A 435 -25.77 17.65 6.00
C LYS A 435 -26.09 16.54 5.00
N GLU A 436 -25.67 16.69 3.74
CA GLU A 436 -25.94 15.68 2.71
C GLU A 436 -25.14 14.41 2.97
N ALA A 437 -23.85 14.55 3.29
CA ALA A 437 -22.99 13.43 3.71
C ALA A 437 -23.54 12.72 4.94
N GLU A 438 -23.95 13.49 5.96
CA GLU A 438 -24.51 12.95 7.20
C GLU A 438 -25.76 12.09 6.96
N VAL A 439 -26.67 12.55 6.09
CA VAL A 439 -27.87 11.76 5.71
C VAL A 439 -27.48 10.45 5.04
N LEU A 440 -26.50 10.47 4.14
CA LEU A 440 -26.04 9.26 3.44
C LEU A 440 -25.36 8.26 4.38
N TYR A 441 -24.55 8.73 5.35
CA TYR A 441 -23.99 7.88 6.39
C TYR A 441 -25.09 7.23 7.24
N HIS A 442 -26.11 7.98 7.66
CA HIS A 442 -27.22 7.40 8.41
C HIS A 442 -28.01 6.38 7.58
N GLN A 443 -28.26 6.65 6.29
CA GLN A 443 -28.87 5.66 5.39
C GLN A 443 -28.03 4.39 5.27
N SER A 444 -26.69 4.52 5.20
CA SER A 444 -25.77 3.38 5.20
C SER A 444 -25.94 2.54 6.48
N PHE A 445 -26.03 3.18 7.65
CA PHE A 445 -26.24 2.51 8.94
C PHE A 445 -27.57 1.77 9.01
N GLU A 446 -28.64 2.31 8.43
CA GLU A 446 -29.93 1.61 8.32
C GLU A 446 -29.80 0.32 7.51
N LYS A 447 -28.97 0.30 6.46
CA LYS A 447 -28.73 -0.92 5.66
C LYS A 447 -27.91 -1.96 6.42
N TYR A 448 -26.89 -1.56 7.18
CA TYR A 448 -26.18 -2.49 8.07
C TYR A 448 -27.11 -3.03 9.16
N GLN A 449 -27.98 -2.19 9.72
CA GLN A 449 -28.98 -2.65 10.67
C GLN A 449 -29.92 -3.70 10.05
N LYS A 450 -30.42 -3.46 8.84
CA LYS A 450 -31.23 -4.45 8.10
C LYS A 450 -30.48 -5.75 7.83
N THR A 451 -29.19 -5.66 7.52
CA THR A 451 -28.32 -6.84 7.33
C THR A 451 -28.29 -7.70 8.60
N ILE A 452 -28.03 -7.10 9.76
CA ILE A 452 -27.93 -7.85 11.03
C ILE A 452 -29.30 -8.29 11.59
N GLU A 453 -30.40 -7.64 11.19
CA GLU A 453 -31.76 -8.13 11.47
C GLU A 453 -32.06 -9.45 10.74
N ILE A 454 -31.51 -9.62 9.53
CA ILE A 454 -31.65 -10.85 8.74
C ILE A 454 -30.61 -11.90 9.19
N LYS A 455 -29.35 -11.48 9.36
CA LYS A 455 -28.23 -12.36 9.74
C LYS A 455 -27.38 -11.72 10.85
N PRO A 456 -27.69 -12.01 12.13
CA PRO A 456 -27.02 -11.41 13.28
C PRO A 456 -25.52 -11.73 13.41
N ASP A 457 -25.04 -12.81 12.80
CA ASP A 457 -23.65 -13.27 12.83
C ASP A 457 -22.85 -12.86 11.58
N TYR A 458 -23.29 -11.85 10.83
CA TYR A 458 -22.58 -11.35 9.65
C TYR A 458 -21.51 -10.30 10.02
N GLN A 459 -20.26 -10.75 10.22
CA GLN A 459 -19.18 -9.90 10.71
C GLN A 459 -18.86 -8.70 9.79
N GLU A 460 -18.97 -8.86 8.47
CA GLU A 460 -18.63 -7.81 7.50
C GLU A 460 -19.50 -6.57 7.68
N ALA A 461 -20.78 -6.73 8.02
CA ALA A 461 -21.64 -5.57 8.28
C ALA A 461 -21.25 -4.80 9.53
N TYR A 462 -20.79 -5.47 10.59
CA TYR A 462 -20.24 -4.79 11.76
C TYR A 462 -18.93 -4.06 11.42
N ASN A 463 -18.03 -4.69 10.67
CA ASN A 463 -16.79 -4.05 10.22
C ASN A 463 -17.08 -2.79 9.40
N ASN A 464 -17.88 -2.92 8.33
CA ASN A 464 -18.21 -1.82 7.45
C ASN A 464 -18.96 -0.69 8.19
N TRP A 465 -19.88 -1.04 9.08
CA TRP A 465 -20.55 -0.05 9.92
C TRP A 465 -19.56 0.71 10.80
N GLY A 466 -18.58 0.03 11.41
CA GLY A 466 -17.50 0.67 12.14
C GLY A 466 -16.76 1.71 11.28
N ILE A 467 -16.30 1.30 10.10
CA ILE A 467 -15.55 2.16 9.16
C ILE A 467 -16.31 3.45 8.84
N TYR A 468 -17.60 3.35 8.52
CA TYR A 468 -18.38 4.54 8.15
C TYR A 468 -18.84 5.36 9.36
N LEU A 469 -18.88 4.78 10.56
CA LEU A 469 -19.00 5.56 11.81
C LEU A 469 -17.74 6.39 12.06
N GLY A 470 -16.55 5.81 11.85
CA GLY A 470 -15.27 6.53 11.91
C GLY A 470 -15.20 7.66 10.87
N ASN A 471 -15.61 7.39 9.63
CA ASN A 471 -15.66 8.42 8.58
C ASN A 471 -16.63 9.57 8.92
N LEU A 472 -17.81 9.26 9.47
CA LEU A 472 -18.71 10.31 9.96
C LEU A 472 -18.09 11.07 11.14
N ALA A 473 -17.39 10.38 12.06
CA ALA A 473 -16.73 11.02 13.20
C ALA A 473 -15.71 12.09 12.79
N LYS A 474 -14.95 11.87 11.71
CA LYS A 474 -14.00 12.85 11.13
C LYS A 474 -14.64 14.14 10.65
N THR A 475 -15.92 14.09 10.30
CA THR A 475 -16.69 15.28 9.85
C THR A 475 -17.30 16.07 11.00
N LYS A 476 -17.15 15.59 12.24
CA LYS A 476 -17.71 16.17 13.45
C LYS A 476 -16.59 16.63 14.39
N GLU A 477 -16.95 17.46 15.37
CA GLU A 477 -16.00 17.97 16.36
C GLU A 477 -16.46 17.70 17.79
N GLY A 478 -15.51 17.73 18.72
CA GLY A 478 -15.77 17.65 20.15
C GLY A 478 -16.47 16.35 20.56
N LYS A 479 -17.51 16.48 21.40
CA LYS A 479 -18.17 15.32 22.04
C LYS A 479 -18.91 14.40 21.05
N GLU A 480 -19.38 14.96 19.95
CA GLU A 480 -20.11 14.19 18.93
C GLU A 480 -19.17 13.24 18.18
N ALA A 481 -18.01 13.75 17.74
CA ALA A 481 -16.97 12.94 17.12
C ALA A 481 -16.51 11.79 18.01
N VAL A 482 -16.22 12.09 19.29
CA VAL A 482 -15.81 11.08 20.28
C VAL A 482 -16.87 9.99 20.46
N ALA A 483 -18.16 10.36 20.51
CA ALA A 483 -19.24 9.39 20.64
C ALA A 483 -19.38 8.48 19.40
N LEU A 484 -19.11 9.01 18.20
CA LEU A 484 -19.12 8.23 16.96
C LEU A 484 -17.93 7.26 16.89
N TYR A 485 -16.73 7.68 17.27
CA TYR A 485 -15.58 6.78 17.39
C TYR A 485 -15.85 5.65 18.38
N HIS A 486 -16.41 5.93 19.56
CA HIS A 486 -16.79 4.85 20.50
C HIS A 486 -17.83 3.89 19.90
N GLN A 487 -18.82 4.39 19.16
CA GLN A 487 -19.75 3.52 18.45
C GLN A 487 -19.04 2.66 17.41
N SER A 488 -18.05 3.19 16.67
CA SER A 488 -17.25 2.40 15.73
C SER A 488 -16.54 1.24 16.43
N PHE A 489 -15.94 1.50 17.59
CA PHE A 489 -15.24 0.49 18.39
C PHE A 489 -16.17 -0.61 18.88
N GLU A 490 -17.42 -0.28 19.27
CA GLU A 490 -18.43 -1.28 19.61
C GLU A 490 -18.77 -2.18 18.42
N LYS A 491 -18.80 -1.63 17.18
CA LYS A 491 -19.03 -2.45 15.99
C LYS A 491 -17.83 -3.36 15.70
N TYR A 492 -16.61 -2.84 15.74
CA TYR A 492 -15.42 -3.68 15.59
C TYR A 492 -15.34 -4.77 16.64
N GLN A 493 -15.66 -4.46 17.90
CA GLN A 493 -15.72 -5.44 18.99
C GLN A 493 -16.74 -6.56 18.70
N LYS A 494 -17.91 -6.24 18.14
CA LYS A 494 -18.89 -7.25 17.70
C LYS A 494 -18.38 -8.08 16.54
N ALA A 495 -17.75 -7.46 15.55
CA ALA A 495 -17.17 -8.16 14.40
C ALA A 495 -16.12 -9.20 14.83
N ILE A 496 -15.18 -8.83 15.71
CA ILE A 496 -14.17 -9.77 16.23
C ILE A 496 -14.76 -10.81 17.19
N GLY A 497 -15.87 -10.49 17.87
CA GLY A 497 -16.59 -11.44 18.73
C GLY A 497 -17.20 -12.60 17.93
N ILE A 498 -17.56 -12.34 16.67
CA ILE A 498 -18.02 -13.35 15.71
C ILE A 498 -16.84 -14.06 15.05
N LYS A 499 -15.86 -13.29 14.55
CA LYS A 499 -14.68 -13.80 13.84
C LYS A 499 -13.38 -13.24 14.43
N PRO A 500 -12.78 -13.92 15.42
CA PRO A 500 -11.58 -13.42 16.11
C PRO A 500 -10.31 -13.36 15.26
N ASP A 501 -10.25 -14.07 14.14
CA ASP A 501 -9.09 -14.14 13.23
C ASP A 501 -9.22 -13.17 12.03
N ASN A 502 -10.02 -12.10 12.16
CA ASN A 502 -10.18 -11.09 11.12
C ASN A 502 -9.19 -9.93 11.28
N HIS A 503 -8.04 -10.02 10.60
CA HIS A 503 -6.98 -9.00 10.62
C HIS A 503 -7.44 -7.61 10.12
N GLU A 504 -8.35 -7.54 9.14
CA GLU A 504 -8.84 -6.28 8.57
C GLU A 504 -9.58 -5.45 9.64
N VAL A 505 -10.39 -6.10 10.48
CA VAL A 505 -11.13 -5.44 11.57
C VAL A 505 -10.18 -4.86 12.60
N TYR A 506 -9.11 -5.58 12.96
CA TYR A 506 -8.10 -5.06 13.88
C TYR A 506 -7.39 -3.84 13.30
N ASN A 507 -7.02 -3.89 12.02
CA ASN A 507 -6.42 -2.73 11.35
C ASN A 507 -7.36 -1.52 11.34
N ASN A 508 -8.62 -1.70 10.96
CA ASN A 508 -9.59 -0.61 10.90
C ASN A 508 -9.88 -0.03 12.29
N TRP A 509 -9.90 -0.87 13.32
CA TRP A 509 -10.03 -0.42 14.70
C TRP A 509 -8.79 0.36 15.15
N GLY A 510 -7.58 -0.10 14.82
CA GLY A 510 -6.36 0.66 15.08
C GLY A 510 -6.40 2.03 14.43
N TYR A 511 -6.83 2.09 13.17
CA TYR A 511 -6.94 3.33 12.41
C TYR A 511 -7.89 4.34 13.06
N ASP A 512 -9.11 3.93 13.43
CA ASP A 512 -10.06 4.83 14.11
C ASP A 512 -9.60 5.24 15.53
N LEU A 513 -8.80 4.40 16.20
CA LEU A 513 -8.16 4.75 17.48
C LEU A 513 -7.09 5.85 17.29
N GLY A 514 -6.25 5.72 16.26
CA GLY A 514 -5.26 6.73 15.89
C GLY A 514 -5.90 8.06 15.52
N ASP A 515 -6.97 8.03 14.73
CA ASP A 515 -7.71 9.25 14.38
C ASP A 515 -8.39 9.91 15.58
N LEU A 516 -8.93 9.13 16.53
CA LEU A 516 -9.41 9.67 17.79
C LEU A 516 -8.25 10.28 18.60
N ALA A 517 -7.07 9.64 18.62
CA ALA A 517 -5.89 10.10 19.35
C ALA A 517 -5.44 11.51 18.90
N LYS A 518 -5.51 11.80 17.59
CA LYS A 518 -5.22 13.13 17.02
C LYS A 518 -6.09 14.25 17.58
N THR A 519 -7.30 13.94 18.02
CA THR A 519 -8.24 14.91 18.61
C THR A 519 -8.01 15.14 20.11
N LYS A 520 -7.10 14.37 20.73
CA LYS A 520 -6.80 14.40 22.16
C LYS A 520 -5.43 15.00 22.40
N GLU A 521 -5.19 15.40 23.64
CA GLU A 521 -3.90 15.95 24.06
C GLU A 521 -3.25 15.06 25.12
N ARG A 522 -1.91 15.12 25.17
CA ARG A 522 -1.07 14.56 26.24
C ARG A 522 -1.29 13.04 26.41
N LYS A 523 -1.55 12.61 27.65
CA LYS A 523 -1.63 11.21 28.06
C LYS A 523 -2.80 10.46 27.44
N GLU A 524 -3.92 11.15 27.17
CA GLU A 524 -5.08 10.51 26.55
C GLU A 524 -4.79 10.13 25.10
N ALA A 525 -4.14 11.03 24.35
CA ALA A 525 -3.68 10.74 22.99
C ALA A 525 -2.67 9.56 22.98
N GLU A 526 -1.69 9.59 23.88
CA GLU A 526 -0.69 8.53 24.00
C GLU A 526 -1.31 7.17 24.36
N GLU A 527 -2.30 7.13 25.25
CA GLU A 527 -3.01 5.89 25.59
C GLU A 527 -3.80 5.35 24.38
N LEU A 528 -4.40 6.22 23.57
CA LEU A 528 -5.12 5.85 22.36
C LEU A 528 -4.19 5.35 21.25
N TYR A 529 -3.04 5.99 21.03
CA TYR A 529 -2.02 5.50 20.10
C TYR A 529 -1.47 4.14 20.55
N ASN A 530 -1.19 3.95 21.84
CA ASN A 530 -0.77 2.64 22.34
C ASN A 530 -1.85 1.57 22.09
N GLN A 531 -3.13 1.91 22.27
CA GLN A 531 -4.23 1.01 21.91
C GLN A 531 -4.28 0.73 20.40
N SER A 532 -4.01 1.72 19.53
CA SER A 532 -3.97 1.47 18.07
C SER A 532 -2.83 0.51 17.71
N PHE A 533 -1.65 0.69 18.30
CA PHE A 533 -0.50 -0.20 18.13
C PHE A 533 -0.81 -1.65 18.51
N GLU A 534 -1.52 -1.87 19.63
CA GLU A 534 -1.98 -3.21 20.01
C GLU A 534 -2.91 -3.84 18.96
N LYS A 535 -3.75 -3.04 18.29
CA LYS A 535 -4.63 -3.55 17.23
C LYS A 535 -3.84 -3.89 15.96
N TYR A 536 -2.93 -3.01 15.52
CA TYR A 536 -2.09 -3.31 14.37
C TYR A 536 -1.21 -4.53 14.62
N GLN A 537 -0.66 -4.67 15.83
CA GLN A 537 0.09 -5.85 16.23
C GLN A 537 -0.75 -7.13 16.09
N LYS A 538 -2.00 -7.14 16.57
CA LYS A 538 -2.90 -8.29 16.39
C LYS A 538 -3.21 -8.56 14.91
N ALA A 539 -3.38 -7.52 14.10
CA ALA A 539 -3.60 -7.69 12.67
C ALA A 539 -2.43 -8.43 11.99
N ILE A 540 -1.19 -8.05 12.30
CA ILE A 540 0.01 -8.69 11.73
C ILE A 540 0.34 -10.05 12.37
N GLU A 541 -0.07 -10.31 13.62
CA GLU A 541 0.03 -11.64 14.23
C GLU A 541 -0.87 -12.66 13.51
N ILE A 542 -2.04 -12.21 13.07
CA ILE A 542 -2.98 -13.02 12.27
C ILE A 542 -2.49 -13.14 10.81
N LYS A 543 -2.04 -12.03 10.21
CA LYS A 543 -1.57 -11.98 8.83
C LYS A 543 -0.26 -11.18 8.72
N PRO A 544 0.91 -11.86 8.79
CA PRO A 544 2.22 -11.20 8.79
C PRO A 544 2.58 -10.44 7.50
N ASP A 545 1.93 -10.74 6.37
CA ASP A 545 2.14 -10.09 5.07
C ASP A 545 1.09 -9.00 4.78
N TYR A 546 0.46 -8.42 5.81
CA TYR A 546 -0.54 -7.36 5.66
C TYR A 546 0.09 -5.96 5.73
N HIS A 547 0.48 -5.45 4.56
CA HIS A 547 1.19 -4.17 4.42
C HIS A 547 0.42 -2.96 4.97
N GLU A 548 -0.91 -2.92 4.86
CA GLU A 548 -1.73 -1.79 5.35
C GLU A 548 -1.60 -1.59 6.86
N ALA A 549 -1.51 -2.68 7.64
CA ALA A 549 -1.33 -2.56 9.10
C ALA A 549 0.06 -2.04 9.48
N TYR A 550 1.11 -2.41 8.74
CA TYR A 550 2.43 -1.79 8.94
C TYR A 550 2.40 -0.31 8.60
N PHE A 551 1.80 0.07 7.48
CA PHE A 551 1.70 1.46 7.06
C PHE A 551 0.90 2.34 8.04
N ASN A 552 -0.28 1.87 8.47
CA ASN A 552 -1.11 2.60 9.43
C ASN A 552 -0.40 2.71 10.79
N TRP A 553 0.31 1.66 11.21
CA TRP A 553 1.13 1.71 12.43
C TRP A 553 2.27 2.72 12.32
N GLY A 554 2.99 2.76 11.20
CA GLY A 554 4.03 3.77 10.96
C GLY A 554 3.46 5.19 11.06
N THR A 555 2.31 5.42 10.43
CA THR A 555 1.63 6.73 10.44
C THR A 555 1.23 7.16 11.85
N ASP A 556 0.62 6.28 12.64
CA ASP A 556 0.29 6.59 14.04
C ASP A 556 1.54 6.80 14.92
N LEU A 557 2.66 6.12 14.63
CA LEU A 557 3.94 6.35 15.31
C LEU A 557 4.53 7.72 14.98
N GLY A 558 4.50 8.13 13.71
CA GLY A 558 4.90 9.47 13.27
C GLY A 558 4.04 10.56 13.91
N ASP A 559 2.72 10.37 13.92
CA ASP A 559 1.80 11.30 14.56
C ASP A 559 2.03 11.40 16.09
N LEU A 560 2.34 10.29 16.76
CA LEU A 560 2.75 10.31 18.17
C LEU A 560 4.11 11.01 18.34
N ALA A 561 5.08 10.78 17.45
CA ALA A 561 6.41 11.37 17.51
C ALA A 561 6.37 12.91 17.49
N LYS A 562 5.46 13.50 16.71
CA LYS A 562 5.21 14.96 16.65
C LYS A 562 4.79 15.55 17.99
N THR A 563 4.15 14.76 18.85
CA THR A 563 3.69 15.20 20.18
C THR A 563 4.75 15.05 21.27
N LYS A 564 5.87 14.39 20.96
CA LYS A 564 6.97 14.14 21.89
C LYS A 564 8.15 15.04 21.57
N GLU A 565 9.08 15.17 22.51
CA GLU A 565 10.28 15.99 22.33
C GLU A 565 11.55 15.14 22.42
N ARG A 566 12.62 15.62 21.78
CA ARG A 566 13.99 15.09 21.92
C ARG A 566 14.08 13.62 21.52
N LYS A 567 14.74 12.81 22.37
CA LYS A 567 15.07 11.40 22.10
C LYS A 567 13.85 10.50 21.95
N GLU A 568 12.76 10.82 22.65
CA GLU A 568 11.54 10.02 22.56
C GLU A 568 10.87 10.20 21.19
N SER A 569 10.82 11.45 20.70
CA SER A 569 10.34 11.76 19.35
C SER A 569 11.19 11.05 18.29
N GLU A 570 12.53 11.15 18.40
CA GLU A 570 13.46 10.49 17.48
C GLU A 570 13.32 8.96 17.49
N GLU A 571 13.14 8.33 18.66
CA GLU A 571 12.93 6.88 18.75
C GLU A 571 11.62 6.45 18.08
N LEU A 572 10.55 7.24 18.22
CA LEU A 572 9.27 6.99 17.59
C LEU A 572 9.32 7.17 16.07
N TYR A 573 9.98 8.21 15.56
CA TYR A 573 10.22 8.36 14.11
C TYR A 573 11.01 7.19 13.54
N ASN A 574 12.06 6.74 14.23
CA ASN A 574 12.81 5.55 13.81
C ASN A 574 11.92 4.29 13.77
N GLN A 575 11.05 4.10 14.77
CA GLN A 575 10.06 3.02 14.73
C GLN A 575 9.08 3.16 13.56
N SER A 576 8.61 4.38 13.27
CA SER A 576 7.77 4.67 12.10
C SER A 576 8.46 4.23 10.80
N PHE A 577 9.73 4.60 10.62
CA PHE A 577 10.54 4.21 9.46
C PHE A 577 10.66 2.69 9.30
N GLU A 578 10.86 1.96 10.39
CA GLU A 578 10.87 0.48 10.35
C GLU A 578 9.53 -0.09 9.87
N LYS A 579 8.40 0.50 10.28
CA LYS A 579 7.07 0.06 9.83
C LYS A 579 6.84 0.38 8.36
N TYR A 580 7.19 1.58 7.90
CA TYR A 580 7.11 1.92 6.47
C TYR A 580 8.01 1.01 5.63
N GLN A 581 9.23 0.73 6.08
CA GLN A 581 10.12 -0.21 5.43
C GLN A 581 9.47 -1.60 5.30
N LYS A 582 8.84 -2.11 6.36
CA LYS A 582 8.12 -3.39 6.31
C LYS A 582 6.95 -3.38 5.32
N ALA A 583 6.17 -2.29 5.28
CA ALA A 583 5.07 -2.15 4.34
C ALA A 583 5.56 -2.23 2.88
N ILE A 584 6.65 -1.53 2.53
CA ILE A 584 7.19 -1.53 1.16
C ILE A 584 7.98 -2.80 0.81
N GLU A 585 8.54 -3.51 1.79
CA GLU A 585 9.14 -4.84 1.58
C GLU A 585 8.08 -5.86 1.11
N ILE A 586 6.85 -5.73 1.62
CA ILE A 586 5.70 -6.56 1.23
C ILE A 586 5.08 -6.07 -0.07
N LYS A 587 4.89 -4.75 -0.21
CA LYS A 587 4.29 -4.10 -1.39
C LYS A 587 5.17 -2.95 -1.90
N PRO A 588 6.12 -3.24 -2.83
CA PRO A 588 7.09 -2.24 -3.31
C PRO A 588 6.50 -1.07 -4.10
N ASP A 589 5.27 -1.19 -4.62
CA ASP A 589 4.57 -0.14 -5.37
C ASP A 589 3.58 0.66 -4.48
N TYR A 590 3.78 0.66 -3.15
CA TYR A 590 2.91 1.39 -2.23
C TYR A 590 3.37 2.84 -2.00
N HIS A 591 2.98 3.71 -2.92
CA HIS A 591 3.41 5.12 -2.94
C HIS A 591 3.07 5.91 -1.67
N GLU A 592 1.95 5.63 -1.00
CA GLU A 592 1.55 6.30 0.25
C GLU A 592 2.56 6.05 1.38
N ALA A 593 3.13 4.85 1.47
CA ALA A 593 4.15 4.53 2.47
C ALA A 593 5.47 5.29 2.21
N TYR A 594 5.86 5.47 0.96
CA TYR A 594 7.01 6.32 0.63
C TYR A 594 6.74 7.78 0.97
N PHE A 595 5.56 8.30 0.65
CA PHE A 595 5.20 9.67 0.94
C PHE A 595 5.13 9.99 2.44
N ASN A 596 4.48 9.15 3.24
CA ASN A 596 4.43 9.36 4.69
C ASN A 596 5.81 9.19 5.32
N TRP A 597 6.64 8.25 4.83
CA TRP A 597 8.03 8.14 5.29
C TRP A 597 8.84 9.41 4.97
N GLY A 598 8.68 9.97 3.77
CA GLY A 598 9.31 11.25 3.43
C GLY A 598 8.89 12.37 4.38
N THR A 599 7.60 12.45 4.69
CA THR A 599 7.05 13.45 5.61
C THR A 599 7.60 13.31 7.02
N ASP A 600 7.61 12.10 7.59
CA ASP A 600 8.19 11.86 8.92
C ASP A 600 9.71 12.12 8.96
N LEU A 601 10.42 11.93 7.84
CA LEU A 601 11.84 12.30 7.72
C LEU A 601 12.03 13.81 7.72
N GLY A 602 11.19 14.56 7.02
CA GLY A 602 11.15 16.01 7.03
C GLY A 602 10.86 16.56 8.43
N ASP A 603 9.81 16.04 9.08
CA ASP A 603 9.45 16.42 10.45
C ASP A 603 10.60 16.14 11.44
N LEU A 604 11.30 15.00 11.31
CA LEU A 604 12.50 14.73 12.12
C LEU A 604 13.65 15.70 11.78
N ALA A 605 13.84 16.02 10.50
CA ALA A 605 14.90 16.94 10.04
C ALA A 605 14.76 18.35 10.63
N GLU A 606 13.52 18.85 10.79
CA GLU A 606 13.22 20.13 11.45
C GLU A 606 13.68 20.17 12.91
N THR A 607 13.70 19.03 13.60
CA THR A 607 14.15 18.94 15.00
C THR A 607 15.66 18.85 15.17
N LYS A 608 16.39 18.69 14.07
CA LYS A 608 17.85 18.55 14.04
C LYS A 608 18.50 19.80 13.47
N GLU A 609 19.81 19.93 13.65
CA GLU A 609 20.58 21.06 13.13
C GLU A 609 21.81 20.60 12.33
N GLY A 610 22.29 21.48 11.45
CA GLY A 610 23.50 21.27 10.68
C GLY A 610 23.41 20.07 9.72
N LYS A 611 24.49 19.28 9.67
CA LYS A 611 24.63 18.19 8.68
C LYS A 611 23.61 17.06 8.84
N GLU A 612 23.20 16.78 10.06
CA GLU A 612 22.23 15.72 10.35
C GLU A 612 20.84 16.08 9.79
N SER A 613 20.41 17.33 10.02
CA SER A 613 19.18 17.88 9.42
C SER A 613 19.22 17.83 7.90
N GLU A 614 20.33 18.27 7.29
CA GLU A 614 20.51 18.23 5.84
C GLU A 614 20.46 16.82 5.26
N GLU A 615 21.04 15.83 5.94
CA GLU A 615 21.00 14.42 5.51
C GLU A 615 19.57 13.85 5.58
N LEU A 616 18.81 14.20 6.61
CA LEU A 616 17.41 13.78 6.76
C LEU A 616 16.50 14.40 5.70
N TYR A 617 16.64 15.70 5.41
CA TYR A 617 15.91 16.33 4.30
C TYR A 617 16.23 15.67 2.96
N ASN A 618 17.50 15.37 2.69
CA ASN A 618 17.88 14.65 1.47
C ASN A 618 17.24 13.25 1.39
N GLN A 619 17.17 12.52 2.51
CA GLN A 619 16.45 11.24 2.57
C GLN A 619 14.95 11.41 2.32
N SER A 620 14.32 12.45 2.88
CA SER A 620 12.92 12.80 2.59
C SER A 620 12.70 12.98 1.09
N PHE A 621 13.57 13.76 0.42
CA PHE A 621 13.48 13.99 -1.02
C PHE A 621 13.56 12.70 -1.84
N GLU A 622 14.41 11.75 -1.44
CA GLU A 622 14.49 10.44 -2.08
C GLU A 622 13.17 9.65 -1.94
N LYS A 623 12.51 9.73 -0.78
CA LYS A 623 11.21 9.06 -0.56
C LYS A 623 10.10 9.72 -1.38
N TYR A 624 10.03 11.06 -1.43
CA TYR A 624 9.09 11.76 -2.29
C TYR A 624 9.31 11.42 -3.77
N LEU A 625 10.57 11.37 -4.21
CA LEU A 625 10.92 10.95 -5.57
C LEU A 625 10.39 9.53 -5.87
N LYS A 626 10.55 8.59 -4.94
CA LYS A 626 10.02 7.22 -5.10
C LYS A 626 8.49 7.19 -5.17
N ALA A 627 7.80 7.98 -4.34
CA ALA A 627 6.34 8.07 -4.38
C ALA A 627 5.85 8.57 -5.75
N ILE A 628 6.47 9.61 -6.33
CA ILE A 628 6.08 10.15 -7.64
C ILE A 628 6.55 9.30 -8.83
N GLU A 629 7.61 8.49 -8.68
CA GLU A 629 8.00 7.49 -9.70
C GLU A 629 6.90 6.42 -9.87
N ILE A 630 6.21 6.07 -8.78
CA ILE A 630 5.08 5.13 -8.77
C ILE A 630 3.79 5.82 -9.20
N LYS A 631 3.50 7.01 -8.66
CA LYS A 631 2.30 7.82 -8.95
C LYS A 631 2.69 9.24 -9.39
N PRO A 632 2.90 9.48 -10.71
CA PRO A 632 3.40 10.76 -11.21
C PRO A 632 2.49 11.97 -10.97
N ASP A 633 1.20 11.75 -10.77
CA ASP A 633 0.17 12.76 -10.51
C ASP A 633 -0.13 12.94 -9.00
N TYR A 634 0.80 12.54 -8.12
CA TYR A 634 0.63 12.69 -6.68
C TYR A 634 1.02 14.09 -6.18
N HIS A 635 0.08 15.03 -6.30
CA HIS A 635 0.28 16.46 -5.99
C HIS A 635 0.69 16.74 -4.53
N GLU A 636 0.23 15.94 -3.56
CA GLU A 636 0.58 16.05 -2.15
C GLU A 636 2.08 15.82 -1.91
N ALA A 637 2.68 14.85 -2.61
CA ALA A 637 4.12 14.59 -2.53
C ALA A 637 4.96 15.76 -3.06
N TYR A 638 4.52 16.43 -4.12
CA TYR A 638 5.19 17.66 -4.59
C TYR A 638 5.06 18.81 -3.60
N ASN A 639 3.89 18.97 -2.96
CA ASN A 639 3.69 20.01 -1.97
C ASN A 639 4.59 19.83 -0.73
N ASN A 640 4.64 18.62 -0.17
CA ASN A 640 5.47 18.39 1.02
C ASN A 640 6.97 18.42 0.67
N TRP A 641 7.36 17.91 -0.51
CA TRP A 641 8.74 18.11 -0.99
C TRP A 641 9.08 19.60 -1.13
N GLY A 642 8.14 20.42 -1.62
CA GLY A 642 8.30 21.87 -1.64
C GLY A 642 8.52 22.47 -0.25
N ALA A 643 7.80 21.98 0.77
CA ALA A 643 7.93 22.45 2.15
C ALA A 643 9.31 22.14 2.72
N ASP A 644 9.71 20.86 2.70
CA ASP A 644 11.01 20.40 3.19
C ASP A 644 12.18 21.13 2.49
N LEU A 645 12.07 21.42 1.18
CA LEU A 645 13.07 22.23 0.47
C LEU A 645 13.12 23.67 0.99
N GLY A 646 11.97 24.25 1.33
CA GLY A 646 11.86 25.58 1.91
C GLY A 646 12.40 25.65 3.34
N ASP A 647 12.20 24.61 4.15
CA ASP A 647 12.74 24.52 5.51
C ASP A 647 14.26 24.34 5.47
N LEU A 648 14.77 23.44 4.62
CA LEU A 648 16.20 23.32 4.36
C LEU A 648 16.79 24.65 3.87
N ALA A 649 16.10 25.37 2.98
CA ALA A 649 16.54 26.68 2.50
C ALA A 649 16.70 27.70 3.63
N GLY A 650 15.82 27.65 4.65
CA GLY A 650 15.88 28.51 5.83
C GLY A 650 17.09 28.24 6.74
N THR A 651 17.66 27.04 6.69
CA THR A 651 18.89 26.69 7.44
C THR A 651 20.19 27.12 6.74
N LYS A 652 20.10 27.53 5.46
CA LYS A 652 21.25 27.91 4.62
C LYS A 652 21.32 29.43 4.47
N GLU A 653 22.46 29.92 4.00
CA GLU A 653 22.66 31.35 3.73
C GLU A 653 23.05 31.63 2.27
N GLY A 654 22.87 32.89 1.86
CA GLY A 654 23.36 33.40 0.59
C GLY A 654 22.75 32.70 -0.64
N LYS A 655 23.61 32.34 -1.61
CA LYS A 655 23.16 31.81 -2.91
C LYS A 655 22.55 30.41 -2.82
N GLU A 656 22.99 29.61 -1.87
CA GLU A 656 22.51 28.24 -1.66
C GLU A 656 21.05 28.25 -1.18
N SER A 657 20.77 29.07 -0.15
CA SER A 657 19.40 29.30 0.35
C SER A 657 18.44 29.73 -0.77
N VAL A 658 18.84 30.73 -1.57
CA VAL A 658 18.01 31.21 -2.70
C VAL A 658 17.74 30.12 -3.74
N ALA A 659 18.73 29.27 -4.04
CA ALA A 659 18.57 28.18 -4.99
C ALA A 659 17.62 27.07 -4.47
N LEU A 660 17.61 26.81 -3.16
CA LEU A 660 16.70 25.86 -2.52
C LEU A 660 15.26 26.40 -2.49
N TYR A 661 15.05 27.67 -2.15
CA TYR A 661 13.73 28.30 -2.27
C TYR A 661 13.18 28.24 -3.69
N GLN A 662 14.04 28.46 -4.70
CA GLN A 662 13.62 28.35 -6.09
C GLN A 662 13.16 26.92 -6.44
N GLN A 663 13.88 25.91 -5.97
CA GLN A 663 13.47 24.50 -6.14
C GLN A 663 12.15 24.20 -5.41
N SER A 664 11.97 24.71 -4.19
CA SER A 664 10.70 24.62 -3.45
C SER A 664 9.53 25.17 -4.28
N PHE A 665 9.70 26.35 -4.87
CA PHE A 665 8.67 26.98 -5.72
C PHE A 665 8.36 26.18 -6.99
N GLU A 666 9.36 25.53 -7.60
CA GLU A 666 9.15 24.62 -8.72
C GLU A 666 8.30 23.41 -8.33
N LYS A 667 8.46 22.88 -7.11
CA LYS A 667 7.62 21.78 -6.60
C LYS A 667 6.19 22.22 -6.36
N TYR A 668 5.96 23.38 -5.74
CA TYR A 668 4.61 23.92 -5.61
C TYR A 668 3.95 24.18 -6.96
N GLN A 669 4.71 24.70 -7.93
CA GLN A 669 4.21 24.87 -9.29
C GLN A 669 3.77 23.52 -9.90
N LYS A 670 4.55 22.45 -9.71
CA LYS A 670 4.17 21.10 -10.17
C LYS A 670 2.90 20.58 -9.49
N ALA A 671 2.76 20.78 -8.18
CA ALA A 671 1.56 20.38 -7.44
C ALA A 671 0.29 21.04 -8.03
N ILE A 672 0.33 22.35 -8.32
CA ILE A 672 -0.81 23.07 -8.89
C ILE A 672 -1.01 22.85 -10.39
N GLU A 673 0.02 22.45 -11.13
CA GLU A 673 -0.12 22.00 -12.54
C GLU A 673 -0.94 20.70 -12.61
N ILE A 674 -0.76 19.81 -11.63
CA ILE A 674 -1.52 18.56 -11.49
C ILE A 674 -2.93 18.84 -10.95
N LYS A 675 -3.03 19.62 -9.87
CA LYS A 675 -4.29 19.97 -9.21
C LYS A 675 -4.42 21.50 -9.03
N PRO A 676 -5.03 22.20 -10.01
CA PRO A 676 -5.09 23.67 -10.00
C PRO A 676 -5.85 24.31 -8.83
N ASP A 677 -6.74 23.56 -8.19
CA ASP A 677 -7.55 23.95 -7.02
C ASP A 677 -6.96 23.44 -5.68
N TYR A 678 -5.66 23.13 -5.65
CA TYR A 678 -4.99 22.71 -4.41
C TYR A 678 -4.53 23.90 -3.57
N HIS A 679 -5.43 24.40 -2.72
CA HIS A 679 -5.25 25.61 -1.91
C HIS A 679 -4.07 25.55 -0.92
N GLU A 680 -3.75 24.37 -0.38
CA GLU A 680 -2.64 24.16 0.55
C GLU A 680 -1.28 24.49 -0.11
N ALA A 681 -1.06 24.08 -1.36
CA ALA A 681 0.15 24.41 -2.09
C ALA A 681 0.32 25.90 -2.36
N TYR A 682 -0.77 26.63 -2.62
CA TYR A 682 -0.72 28.10 -2.71
C TYR A 682 -0.35 28.74 -1.38
N ASN A 683 -0.93 28.28 -0.26
CA ASN A 683 -0.60 28.79 1.06
C ASN A 683 0.86 28.53 1.43
N ASN A 684 1.35 27.31 1.23
CA ASN A 684 2.72 26.94 1.55
C ASN A 684 3.73 27.70 0.66
N TRP A 685 3.43 27.83 -0.64
CA TRP A 685 4.23 28.69 -1.52
C TRP A 685 4.24 30.15 -1.05
N GLY A 686 3.09 30.69 -0.65
CA GLY A 686 2.99 32.01 -0.04
C GLY A 686 3.86 32.15 1.21
N ASN A 687 3.89 31.13 2.06
CA ASN A 687 4.68 31.09 3.29
C ASN A 687 6.17 31.22 3.00
N TYR A 688 6.73 30.35 2.17
CA TYR A 688 8.16 30.39 1.86
C TYR A 688 8.59 31.60 1.02
N LEU A 689 7.68 32.18 0.21
CA LEU A 689 7.92 33.50 -0.40
C LEU A 689 8.05 34.60 0.66
N GLY A 690 7.22 34.55 1.70
CA GLY A 690 7.28 35.47 2.84
C GLY A 690 8.57 35.31 3.66
N ILE A 691 9.00 34.07 3.92
CA ILE A 691 10.28 33.79 4.60
C ILE A 691 11.45 34.31 3.76
N LEU A 692 11.49 34.01 2.46
CA LEU A 692 12.53 34.52 1.57
C LEU A 692 12.52 36.06 1.55
N ALA A 693 11.36 36.71 1.56
CA ALA A 693 11.24 38.17 1.60
C ALA A 693 11.92 38.79 2.84
N MET A 694 11.87 38.10 3.99
CA MET A 694 12.53 38.54 5.22
C MET A 694 14.06 38.52 5.14
N THR A 695 14.63 37.70 4.25
CA THR A 695 16.10 37.62 4.04
C THR A 695 16.63 38.67 3.06
N LYS A 696 15.74 39.37 2.36
CA LYS A 696 16.08 40.38 1.35
C LYS A 696 15.89 41.79 1.89
N GLU A 697 16.54 42.75 1.26
CA GLU A 697 16.38 44.16 1.59
C GLU A 697 15.64 44.92 0.48
N ARG A 698 15.08 46.09 0.84
CA ARG A 698 14.57 47.11 -0.08
C ARG A 698 13.48 46.58 -1.04
N GLU A 699 13.58 46.90 -2.32
CA GLU A 699 12.57 46.64 -3.34
C GLU A 699 12.37 45.14 -3.62
N GLU A 700 13.43 44.32 -3.53
CA GLU A 700 13.35 42.88 -3.72
C GLU A 700 12.47 42.22 -2.64
N SER A 701 12.68 42.62 -1.39
CA SER A 701 11.84 42.17 -0.26
C SER A 701 10.37 42.50 -0.46
N VAL A 702 10.08 43.76 -0.83
CA VAL A 702 8.69 44.21 -1.08
C VAL A 702 8.03 43.43 -2.22
N ALA A 703 8.76 43.18 -3.32
CA ALA A 703 8.23 42.39 -4.44
C ALA A 703 7.89 40.94 -4.04
N LEU A 704 8.73 40.31 -3.21
CA LEU A 704 8.49 38.95 -2.71
C LEU A 704 7.29 38.90 -1.76
N TYR A 705 7.11 39.88 -0.87
CA TYR A 705 5.91 39.98 -0.04
C TYR A 705 4.64 40.09 -0.91
N HIS A 706 4.66 40.90 -1.97
CA HIS A 706 3.52 40.99 -2.88
C HIS A 706 3.21 39.65 -3.57
N GLN A 707 4.23 38.93 -4.03
CA GLN A 707 4.03 37.59 -4.59
C GLN A 707 3.45 36.62 -3.55
N SER A 708 3.94 36.67 -2.30
CA SER A 708 3.38 35.89 -1.18
C SER A 708 1.87 36.17 -1.01
N PHE A 709 1.48 37.45 -1.01
CA PHE A 709 0.08 37.85 -0.87
C PHE A 709 -0.81 37.39 -2.03
N GLU A 710 -0.29 37.40 -3.27
CA GLU A 710 -1.00 36.84 -4.43
C GLU A 710 -1.29 35.34 -4.26
N LYS A 711 -0.35 34.58 -3.68
CA LYS A 711 -0.56 33.15 -3.42
C LYS A 711 -1.61 32.92 -2.32
N TYR A 712 -1.56 33.67 -1.20
CA TYR A 712 -2.62 33.58 -0.19
C TYR A 712 -3.99 33.97 -0.75
N GLN A 713 -4.05 35.01 -1.60
CA GLN A 713 -5.28 35.39 -2.28
C GLN A 713 -5.83 34.23 -3.12
N LYS A 714 -4.98 33.53 -3.88
CA LYS A 714 -5.39 32.35 -4.65
C LYS A 714 -5.92 31.22 -3.77
N ALA A 715 -5.24 30.93 -2.65
CA ALA A 715 -5.68 29.92 -1.70
C ALA A 715 -7.11 30.21 -1.18
N ILE A 716 -7.41 31.46 -0.80
CA ILE A 716 -8.74 31.83 -0.29
C ILE A 716 -9.80 32.02 -1.39
N GLU A 717 -9.40 32.30 -2.63
CA GLU A 717 -10.32 32.29 -3.79
C GLU A 717 -10.84 30.88 -4.06
N ILE A 718 -9.99 29.86 -3.85
CA ILE A 718 -10.34 28.45 -3.97
C ILE A 718 -11.14 27.98 -2.75
N LYS A 719 -10.64 28.27 -1.54
CA LYS A 719 -11.26 27.88 -0.28
C LYS A 719 -11.46 29.09 0.65
N PRO A 720 -12.63 29.75 0.59
CA PRO A 720 -12.87 31.00 1.33
C PRO A 720 -12.80 30.90 2.85
N ASP A 721 -12.99 29.70 3.42
CA ASP A 721 -12.92 29.40 4.84
C ASP A 721 -11.55 28.80 5.28
N TYR A 722 -10.50 28.97 4.46
CA TYR A 722 -9.16 28.51 4.82
C TYR A 722 -8.44 29.48 5.76
N HIS A 723 -8.65 29.29 7.06
CA HIS A 723 -8.21 30.19 8.13
C HIS A 723 -6.67 30.31 8.26
N GLU A 724 -5.90 29.27 7.92
CA GLU A 724 -4.44 29.27 7.95
C GLU A 724 -3.84 30.28 6.95
N ALA A 725 -4.39 30.39 5.74
CA ALA A 725 -3.95 31.38 4.76
C ALA A 725 -4.21 32.82 5.22
N TYR A 726 -5.32 33.07 5.93
CA TYR A 726 -5.55 34.38 6.53
C TYR A 726 -4.55 34.71 7.64
N ASN A 727 -4.24 33.74 8.51
CA ASN A 727 -3.22 33.92 9.56
C ASN A 727 -1.85 34.24 8.96
N ASN A 728 -1.40 33.41 8.01
CA ASN A 728 -0.09 33.56 7.38
C ASN A 728 0.00 34.88 6.61
N TRP A 729 -1.05 35.25 5.87
CA TRP A 729 -1.12 36.55 5.21
C TRP A 729 -1.03 37.71 6.22
N GLY A 730 -1.77 37.66 7.32
CA GLY A 730 -1.68 38.65 8.40
C GLY A 730 -0.26 38.78 8.95
N ASN A 731 0.39 37.66 9.24
CA ASN A 731 1.76 37.62 9.77
C ASN A 731 2.77 38.30 8.83
N TYR A 732 2.74 37.98 7.53
CA TYR A 732 3.66 38.60 6.58
C TYR A 732 3.30 40.05 6.22
N LEU A 733 2.04 40.46 6.36
CA LEU A 733 1.67 41.89 6.34
C LEU A 733 2.28 42.63 7.53
N GLY A 734 2.26 42.04 8.73
CA GLY A 734 2.93 42.55 9.92
C GLY A 734 4.45 42.65 9.75
N ASN A 735 5.08 41.64 9.15
CA ASN A 735 6.50 41.66 8.84
C ASN A 735 6.87 42.74 7.80
N LEU A 736 6.08 42.90 6.74
CA LEU A 736 6.26 44.01 5.80
C LEU A 736 6.07 45.37 6.51
N ALA A 737 5.09 45.50 7.40
CA ALA A 737 4.84 46.72 8.17
C ALA A 737 6.06 47.16 9.01
N LYS A 738 6.81 46.21 9.58
CA LYS A 738 8.05 46.49 10.34
C LYS A 738 9.15 47.12 9.47
N THR A 739 9.13 46.90 8.16
CA THR A 739 10.12 47.47 7.22
C THR A 739 9.75 48.87 6.73
N LYS A 740 8.55 49.35 7.07
CA LYS A 740 8.01 50.64 6.64
C LYS A 740 7.92 51.61 7.82
N GLU A 741 7.74 52.90 7.51
CA GLU A 741 7.58 53.95 8.51
C GLU A 741 6.29 54.75 8.30
N GLY A 742 5.87 55.47 9.35
CA GLY A 742 4.76 56.41 9.27
C GLY A 742 3.42 55.78 8.86
N LYS A 743 2.68 56.46 7.99
CA LYS A 743 1.31 56.08 7.61
C LYS A 743 1.23 54.74 6.88
N GLU A 744 2.27 54.38 6.12
CA GLU A 744 2.31 53.12 5.35
C GLU A 744 2.40 51.93 6.30
N ALA A 745 3.29 51.98 7.30
CA ALA A 745 3.39 50.94 8.33
C ALA A 745 2.08 50.75 9.08
N VAL A 746 1.43 51.85 9.48
CA VAL A 746 0.13 51.81 10.17
C VAL A 746 -0.94 51.15 9.30
N ALA A 747 -1.01 51.48 8.01
CA ALA A 747 -1.98 50.87 7.10
C ALA A 747 -1.77 49.36 6.93
N LEU A 748 -0.51 48.90 6.86
CA LEU A 748 -0.17 47.48 6.77
C LEU A 748 -0.52 46.70 8.04
N TYR A 749 -0.25 47.28 9.23
CA TYR A 749 -0.70 46.65 10.48
C TYR A 749 -2.22 46.53 10.55
N HIS A 750 -2.98 47.54 10.10
CA HIS A 750 -4.44 47.44 10.04
C HIS A 750 -4.91 46.34 9.08
N GLN A 751 -4.29 46.20 7.90
CA GLN A 751 -4.57 45.09 6.98
C GLN A 751 -4.26 43.73 7.62
N SER A 752 -3.14 43.61 8.35
CA SER A 752 -2.82 42.41 9.12
C SER A 752 -3.95 42.04 10.11
N PHE A 753 -4.45 43.03 10.86
CA PHE A 753 -5.56 42.83 11.80
C PHE A 753 -6.86 42.38 11.12
N GLU A 754 -7.17 42.89 9.93
CA GLU A 754 -8.32 42.43 9.14
C GLU A 754 -8.20 40.96 8.75
N LYS A 755 -6.99 40.51 8.39
CA LYS A 755 -6.74 39.09 8.08
C LYS A 755 -6.85 38.21 9.32
N TYR A 756 -6.26 38.60 10.45
CA TYR A 756 -6.45 37.87 11.70
C TYR A 756 -7.91 37.80 12.14
N GLN A 757 -8.66 38.90 11.99
CA GLN A 757 -10.09 38.94 12.28
C GLN A 757 -10.87 37.93 11.43
N LYS A 758 -10.55 37.82 10.14
CA LYS A 758 -11.14 36.80 9.25
C LYS A 758 -10.80 35.37 9.69
N ALA A 759 -9.55 35.12 10.06
CA ALA A 759 -9.13 33.80 10.55
C ALA A 759 -9.92 33.37 11.80
N ILE A 760 -10.11 34.27 12.79
CA ILE A 760 -10.87 33.94 14.01
C ILE A 760 -12.39 33.91 13.82
N GLU A 761 -12.93 34.58 12.80
CA GLU A 761 -14.35 34.47 12.41
C GLU A 761 -14.67 33.05 11.92
N ILE A 762 -13.68 32.41 11.28
CA ILE A 762 -13.78 31.02 10.80
C ILE A 762 -13.46 30.03 11.92
N LYS A 763 -12.33 30.23 12.62
CA LYS A 763 -11.86 29.36 13.71
C LYS A 763 -11.62 30.17 15.01
N PRO A 764 -12.64 30.29 15.88
CA PRO A 764 -12.58 31.14 17.07
C PRO A 764 -11.55 30.73 18.12
N ASP A 765 -11.14 29.46 18.13
CA ASP A 765 -10.18 28.84 19.05
C ASP A 765 -8.76 28.72 18.44
N TYR A 766 -8.42 29.53 17.44
CA TYR A 766 -7.09 29.52 16.83
C TYR A 766 -6.06 30.37 17.62
N HIS A 767 -5.39 29.77 18.59
CA HIS A 767 -4.51 30.45 19.55
C HIS A 767 -3.28 31.16 18.92
N GLU A 768 -2.73 30.63 17.83
CA GLU A 768 -1.61 31.19 17.07
C GLU A 768 -1.98 32.56 16.48
N VAL A 769 -3.19 32.70 15.93
CA VAL A 769 -3.68 33.99 15.37
C VAL A 769 -3.75 35.06 16.44
N TYR A 770 -4.27 34.74 17.63
CA TYR A 770 -4.31 35.69 18.74
C TYR A 770 -2.90 36.12 19.16
N THR A 771 -1.94 35.21 19.13
CA THR A 771 -0.55 35.51 19.47
C THR A 771 0.11 36.41 18.42
N ASN A 772 -0.05 36.10 17.14
CA ASN A 772 0.46 36.90 16.02
C ASN A 772 -0.19 38.31 16.01
N TRP A 773 -1.51 38.38 16.22
CA TRP A 773 -2.21 39.65 16.35
C TRP A 773 -1.71 40.45 17.55
N GLY A 774 -1.53 39.81 18.71
CA GLY A 774 -0.93 40.43 19.88
C GLY A 774 0.46 41.01 19.58
N ALA A 775 1.30 40.28 18.86
CA ALA A 775 2.65 40.70 18.49
C ALA A 775 2.63 41.93 17.57
N ASP A 776 1.78 41.92 16.54
CA ASP A 776 1.63 43.06 15.62
C ASP A 776 1.04 44.29 16.29
N LEU A 777 0.09 44.15 17.22
CA LEU A 777 -0.38 45.25 18.07
C LEU A 777 0.74 45.83 18.92
N GLY A 778 1.58 44.98 19.50
CA GLY A 778 2.76 45.40 20.26
C GLY A 778 3.79 46.12 19.40
N ASN A 779 3.97 45.71 18.15
CA ASN A 779 4.88 46.38 17.21
C ASN A 779 4.33 47.73 16.73
N LEU A 780 3.03 47.82 16.43
CA LEU A 780 2.36 49.09 16.15
C LEU A 780 2.46 50.04 17.36
N ALA A 781 2.29 49.53 18.59
CA ALA A 781 2.42 50.33 19.81
C ALA A 781 3.78 51.01 19.96
N LYS A 782 4.88 50.36 19.52
CA LYS A 782 6.23 50.95 19.53
C LYS A 782 6.37 52.17 18.62
N THR A 783 5.52 52.28 17.59
CA THR A 783 5.52 53.41 16.64
C THR A 783 4.68 54.60 17.12
N LYS A 784 3.98 54.45 18.25
CA LYS A 784 3.07 55.45 18.82
C LYS A 784 3.62 55.96 20.14
N GLU A 785 3.05 57.05 20.62
CA GLU A 785 3.42 57.66 21.90
C GLU A 785 2.21 57.86 22.82
N GLY A 786 2.49 58.07 24.10
CA GLY A 786 1.49 58.45 25.09
C GLY A 786 0.34 57.45 25.25
N LYS A 787 -0.89 57.97 25.31
CA LYS A 787 -2.10 57.15 25.59
C LYS A 787 -2.42 56.14 24.50
N GLU A 788 -2.10 56.46 23.24
CA GLU A 788 -2.37 55.56 22.11
C GLU A 788 -1.49 54.30 22.18
N ALA A 789 -0.19 54.48 22.43
CA ALA A 789 0.73 53.35 22.63
C ALA A 789 0.29 52.45 23.79
N VAL A 790 -0.09 53.04 24.93
CA VAL A 790 -0.57 52.30 26.10
C VAL A 790 -1.83 51.48 25.76
N ALA A 791 -2.80 52.06 25.04
CA ALA A 791 -4.01 51.36 24.63
C ALA A 791 -3.71 50.17 23.71
N LEU A 792 -2.78 50.32 22.77
CA LEU A 792 -2.36 49.23 21.87
C LEU A 792 -1.65 48.10 22.61
N TYR A 793 -0.79 48.41 23.59
CA TYR A 793 -0.18 47.38 24.45
C TYR A 793 -1.24 46.62 25.26
N HIS A 794 -2.25 47.30 25.80
CA HIS A 794 -3.34 46.61 26.49
C HIS A 794 -4.15 45.69 25.57
N GLN A 795 -4.45 46.13 24.34
CA GLN A 795 -5.08 45.26 23.34
C GLN A 795 -4.21 44.05 23.01
N SER A 796 -2.89 44.23 22.88
CA SER A 796 -1.92 43.14 22.71
C SER A 796 -2.03 42.12 23.85
N PHE A 797 -2.11 42.58 25.11
CA PHE A 797 -2.26 41.69 26.28
C PHE A 797 -3.58 40.92 26.27
N GLU A 798 -4.69 41.54 25.87
CA GLU A 798 -5.98 40.85 25.72
C GLU A 798 -5.91 39.71 24.70
N LYS A 799 -5.16 39.90 23.60
CA LYS A 799 -4.97 38.85 22.59
C LYS A 799 -4.13 37.70 23.14
N TYR A 800 -3.00 37.97 23.79
CA TYR A 800 -2.22 36.90 24.43
C TYR A 800 -3.00 36.18 25.52
N GLN A 801 -3.82 36.90 26.29
CA GLN A 801 -4.69 36.29 27.29
C GLN A 801 -5.66 35.30 26.65
N LYS A 802 -6.33 35.66 25.55
CA LYS A 802 -7.19 34.73 24.80
C LYS A 802 -6.43 33.52 24.30
N ALA A 803 -5.23 33.71 23.76
CA ALA A 803 -4.39 32.61 23.29
C ALA A 803 -4.13 31.58 24.40
N ILE A 804 -3.78 32.02 25.62
CA ILE A 804 -3.51 31.11 26.75
C ILE A 804 -4.78 30.59 27.43
N GLU A 805 -5.93 31.24 27.28
CA GLU A 805 -7.24 30.71 27.71
C GLU A 805 -7.63 29.51 26.84
N ILE A 806 -7.30 29.54 25.56
CA ILE A 806 -7.48 28.44 24.60
C ILE A 806 -6.43 27.35 24.84
N LYS A 807 -5.14 27.73 24.84
CA LYS A 807 -4.01 26.81 25.00
C LYS A 807 -3.06 27.27 26.13
N PRO A 808 -3.28 26.80 27.38
CA PRO A 808 -2.52 27.26 28.55
C PRO A 808 -1.03 26.93 28.54
N ASP A 809 -0.58 25.98 27.72
CA ASP A 809 0.82 25.59 27.57
C ASP A 809 1.46 26.12 26.28
N TYR A 810 0.90 27.18 25.68
CA TYR A 810 1.52 27.82 24.53
C TYR A 810 2.60 28.83 24.94
N HIS A 811 3.84 28.37 25.01
CA HIS A 811 4.99 29.15 25.50
C HIS A 811 5.23 30.46 24.71
N GLU A 812 4.98 30.49 23.40
CA GLU A 812 5.19 31.68 22.56
C GLU A 812 4.29 32.84 22.99
N ALA A 813 3.02 32.60 23.34
CA ALA A 813 2.13 33.64 23.83
C ALA A 813 2.65 34.29 25.12
N TYR A 814 3.19 33.50 26.06
CA TYR A 814 3.83 34.03 27.27
C TYR A 814 5.08 34.84 26.93
N TYR A 815 5.92 34.35 26.03
CA TYR A 815 7.11 35.05 25.58
C TYR A 815 6.81 36.41 24.93
N TYR A 816 5.91 36.44 23.94
CA TYR A 816 5.52 37.65 23.25
C TYR A 816 4.80 38.64 24.18
N TRP A 817 4.02 38.12 25.15
CA TRP A 817 3.45 38.94 26.22
C TRP A 817 4.53 39.56 27.10
N GLY A 818 5.53 38.78 27.52
CA GLY A 818 6.70 39.25 28.25
C GLY A 818 7.43 40.37 27.52
N ASN A 819 7.63 40.22 26.20
CA ASN A 819 8.22 41.24 25.33
C ASN A 819 7.39 42.52 25.30
N SER A 820 6.07 42.44 25.06
CA SER A 820 5.18 43.60 25.03
C SER A 820 5.13 44.33 26.39
N LEU A 821 5.10 43.59 27.51
CA LEU A 821 5.18 44.16 28.87
C LEU A 821 6.49 44.90 29.11
N GLY A 822 7.62 44.31 28.72
CA GLY A 822 8.94 44.93 28.83
C GLY A 822 9.06 46.20 27.98
N ASN A 823 8.44 46.23 26.79
CA ASN A 823 8.43 47.41 25.94
C ASN A 823 7.53 48.53 26.51
N LEU A 824 6.37 48.19 27.07
CA LEU A 824 5.55 49.17 27.80
C LEU A 824 6.28 49.69 29.05
N ALA A 825 7.00 48.83 29.78
CA ALA A 825 7.75 49.22 30.96
C ALA A 825 8.81 50.30 30.67
N LYS A 826 9.47 50.23 29.49
CA LYS A 826 10.43 51.25 29.04
C LYS A 826 9.82 52.65 28.87
N THR A 827 8.52 52.75 28.61
CA THR A 827 7.83 54.05 28.43
C THR A 827 7.30 54.62 29.75
N LYS A 828 7.51 53.92 30.88
CA LYS A 828 7.02 54.30 32.20
C LYS A 828 8.20 54.60 33.13
N VAL A 829 7.89 55.18 34.29
CA VAL A 829 8.90 55.54 35.31
C VAL A 829 8.46 55.09 36.70
N GLY A 830 9.44 54.96 37.61
CA GLY A 830 9.19 54.65 39.01
C GLY A 830 8.49 53.31 39.23
N LYS A 831 7.54 53.27 40.18
CA LYS A 831 6.88 52.02 40.63
C LYS A 831 6.11 51.30 39.52
N GLU A 832 5.53 52.04 38.58
CA GLU A 832 4.76 51.46 37.47
C GLU A 832 5.68 50.67 36.52
N ALA A 833 6.84 51.24 36.15
CA ALA A 833 7.83 50.55 35.32
C ALA A 833 8.33 49.26 36.00
N VAL A 834 8.63 49.32 37.29
CA VAL A 834 9.08 48.16 38.07
C VAL A 834 8.02 47.05 38.08
N ALA A 835 6.75 47.40 38.28
CA ALA A 835 5.65 46.43 38.27
C ALA A 835 5.51 45.74 36.90
N LEU A 836 5.62 46.49 35.81
CA LEU A 836 5.54 45.95 34.45
C LEU A 836 6.74 45.04 34.11
N TYR A 837 7.96 45.40 34.52
CA TYR A 837 9.12 44.52 34.37
C TYR A 837 8.96 43.22 35.15
N ASN A 838 8.46 43.28 36.39
CA ASN A 838 8.19 42.06 37.16
C ASN A 838 7.15 41.16 36.49
N GLN A 839 6.07 41.74 35.95
CA GLN A 839 5.10 40.97 35.15
C GLN A 839 5.74 40.36 33.91
N SER A 840 6.61 41.11 33.21
CA SER A 840 7.39 40.58 32.07
C SER A 840 8.23 39.36 32.47
N PHE A 841 8.89 39.41 33.63
CA PHE A 841 9.68 38.28 34.16
C PHE A 841 8.81 37.06 34.48
N GLU A 842 7.63 37.24 35.08
CA GLU A 842 6.69 36.16 35.34
C GLU A 842 6.25 35.47 34.05
N LYS A 843 6.03 36.24 32.97
CA LYS A 843 5.67 35.67 31.66
C LYS A 843 6.82 34.91 31.03
N TYR A 844 8.06 35.43 31.04
CA TYR A 844 9.21 34.65 30.57
C TYR A 844 9.44 33.39 31.41
N GLN A 845 9.28 33.47 32.73
CA GLN A 845 9.37 32.31 33.61
C GLN A 845 8.35 31.24 33.21
N LYS A 846 7.09 31.63 32.94
CA LYS A 846 6.08 30.69 32.45
C LYS A 846 6.45 30.06 31.10
N ALA A 847 6.98 30.86 30.17
CA ALA A 847 7.43 30.35 28.88
C ALA A 847 8.51 29.26 29.04
N ILE A 848 9.51 29.47 29.90
CA ILE A 848 10.58 28.48 30.12
C ILE A 848 10.19 27.31 31.05
N GLU A 849 9.16 27.48 31.90
CA GLU A 849 8.57 26.36 32.66
C GLU A 849 7.88 25.37 31.72
N ILE A 850 7.30 25.87 30.63
CA ILE A 850 6.67 25.08 29.58
C ILE A 850 7.74 24.51 28.62
N LYS A 851 8.62 25.38 28.09
CA LYS A 851 9.69 25.01 27.14
C LYS A 851 11.08 25.41 27.68
N PRO A 852 11.76 24.54 28.44
CA PRO A 852 13.03 24.88 29.11
C PRO A 852 14.21 25.21 28.19
N ASP A 853 14.16 24.81 26.92
CA ASP A 853 15.17 25.09 25.90
C ASP A 853 14.78 26.26 24.97
N TYR A 854 13.85 27.11 25.40
CA TYR A 854 13.47 28.30 24.62
C TYR A 854 14.43 29.47 24.85
N HIS A 855 15.55 29.46 24.12
CA HIS A 855 16.66 30.40 24.31
C HIS A 855 16.27 31.88 24.15
N GLU A 856 15.31 32.21 23.29
CA GLU A 856 14.82 33.58 23.08
C GLU A 856 14.17 34.14 24.35
N ALA A 857 13.39 33.35 25.08
CA ALA A 857 12.79 33.81 26.34
C ALA A 857 13.86 34.15 27.39
N TYR A 858 14.94 33.36 27.48
CA TYR A 858 16.08 33.70 28.34
C TYR A 858 16.75 35.00 27.89
N TYR A 859 17.04 35.12 26.59
CA TYR A 859 17.69 36.30 26.04
C TYR A 859 16.89 37.60 26.28
N TYR A 860 15.60 37.62 25.93
CA TYR A 860 14.75 38.79 26.14
C TYR A 860 14.46 39.06 27.62
N TRP A 861 14.46 38.03 28.46
CA TRP A 861 14.45 38.21 29.91
C TRP A 861 15.72 38.94 30.39
N GLY A 862 16.90 38.54 29.90
CA GLY A 862 18.15 39.25 30.15
C GLY A 862 18.07 40.73 29.78
N ILE A 863 17.54 41.04 28.59
CA ILE A 863 17.34 42.42 28.14
C ILE A 863 16.38 43.19 29.06
N SER A 864 15.26 42.61 29.45
CA SER A 864 14.31 43.26 30.36
C SER A 864 14.94 43.49 31.75
N LEU A 865 15.76 42.56 32.25
CA LEU A 865 16.52 42.72 33.49
C LEU A 865 17.52 43.88 33.39
N ARG A 866 18.27 43.98 32.28
CA ARG A 866 19.16 45.12 32.00
C ARG A 866 18.41 46.45 32.07
N ASN A 867 17.25 46.53 31.41
CA ASN A 867 16.50 47.78 31.34
C ASN A 867 15.97 48.20 32.72
N LEU A 868 15.58 47.23 33.55
CA LEU A 868 15.26 47.50 34.95
C LEU A 868 16.50 47.94 35.73
N ALA A 869 17.65 47.28 35.53
CA ALA A 869 18.92 47.61 36.20
C ALA A 869 19.34 49.06 35.96
N LYS A 870 19.18 49.56 34.73
CA LYS A 870 19.46 50.97 34.36
C LYS A 870 18.61 52.00 35.11
N SER A 871 17.46 51.60 35.65
CA SER A 871 16.57 52.46 36.45
C SER A 871 16.83 52.39 37.96
N LYS A 872 17.78 51.56 38.38
CA LYS A 872 18.14 51.30 39.78
C LYS A 872 19.56 51.78 40.06
N GLU A 873 19.91 51.87 41.33
CA GLU A 873 21.24 52.27 41.79
C GLU A 873 21.81 51.28 42.81
N GLY A 874 23.12 51.33 42.99
CA GLY A 874 23.84 50.57 44.01
C GLY A 874 23.66 49.06 43.90
N LYS A 875 23.44 48.40 45.06
CA LYS A 875 23.41 46.92 45.15
C LYS A 875 22.27 46.29 44.35
N GLU A 876 21.14 46.98 44.21
CA GLU A 876 19.97 46.46 43.47
C GLU A 876 20.27 46.38 41.97
N ALA A 877 20.87 47.44 41.40
CA ALA A 877 21.28 47.45 40.00
C ALA A 877 22.30 46.34 39.70
N VAL A 878 23.30 46.18 40.56
CA VAL A 878 24.33 45.15 40.43
C VAL A 878 23.71 43.75 40.43
N ALA A 879 22.79 43.46 41.35
CA ALA A 879 22.11 42.17 41.41
C ALA A 879 21.28 41.87 40.15
N LEU A 880 20.67 42.90 39.53
CA LEU A 880 19.92 42.74 38.28
C LEU A 880 20.82 42.47 37.07
N TYR A 881 22.00 43.09 36.98
CA TYR A 881 22.98 42.78 35.94
C TYR A 881 23.50 41.34 36.05
N TYR A 882 23.84 40.86 37.25
CA TYR A 882 24.23 39.45 37.42
C TYR A 882 23.12 38.48 37.01
N LYS A 883 21.85 38.82 37.32
CA LYS A 883 20.71 38.04 36.83
C LYS A 883 20.59 38.08 35.30
N SER A 884 20.88 39.20 34.63
CA SER A 884 20.86 39.23 33.16
C SER A 884 21.95 38.35 32.57
N PHE A 885 23.15 38.33 33.17
CA PHE A 885 24.24 37.42 32.77
C PHE A 885 23.85 35.95 32.86
N GLU A 886 23.21 35.53 33.96
CA GLU A 886 22.70 34.17 34.11
C GLU A 886 21.72 33.79 32.98
N LYS A 887 20.86 34.73 32.57
CA LYS A 887 19.91 34.49 31.47
C LYS A 887 20.60 34.40 30.12
N TYR A 888 21.55 35.28 29.79
CA TYR A 888 22.31 35.15 28.55
C TYR A 888 23.15 33.88 28.52
N GLN A 889 23.75 33.50 29.65
CA GLN A 889 24.48 32.24 29.78
C GLN A 889 23.57 31.05 29.45
N LYS A 890 22.35 31.01 30.01
CA LYS A 890 21.37 29.97 29.67
C LYS A 890 20.99 29.98 28.19
N ALA A 891 20.79 31.15 27.60
CA ALA A 891 20.49 31.26 26.17
C ALA A 891 21.60 30.65 25.30
N ILE A 892 22.88 30.93 25.60
CA ILE A 892 24.01 30.38 24.82
C ILE A 892 24.37 28.93 25.17
N GLU A 893 24.01 28.44 26.37
CA GLU A 893 24.11 27.01 26.71
C GLU A 893 23.17 26.17 25.85
N ILE A 894 22.01 26.74 25.49
CA ILE A 894 21.03 26.13 24.60
C ILE A 894 21.43 26.34 23.13
N LYS A 895 21.75 27.58 22.74
CA LYS A 895 22.12 27.96 21.37
C LYS A 895 23.52 28.61 21.33
N PRO A 896 24.60 27.82 21.18
CA PRO A 896 25.98 28.30 21.28
C PRO A 896 26.40 29.33 20.23
N ASP A 897 25.72 29.38 19.08
CA ASP A 897 25.94 30.31 17.97
C ASP A 897 25.02 31.54 18.02
N TYR A 898 24.39 31.83 19.18
CA TYR A 898 23.50 32.98 19.30
C TYR A 898 24.26 34.30 19.56
N HIS A 899 24.80 34.90 18.50
CA HIS A 899 25.66 36.08 18.56
C HIS A 899 25.04 37.28 19.29
N GLU A 900 23.72 37.50 19.19
CA GLU A 900 23.03 38.61 19.85
C GLU A 900 23.04 38.49 21.38
N ALA A 901 23.02 37.27 21.92
CA ALA A 901 23.12 37.04 23.37
C ALA A 901 24.53 37.36 23.88
N TYR A 902 25.59 36.96 23.15
CA TYR A 902 26.96 37.37 23.47
C TYR A 902 27.11 38.89 23.43
N TYR A 903 26.63 39.52 22.37
CA TYR A 903 26.69 40.98 22.21
C TYR A 903 25.98 41.73 23.34
N ASN A 904 24.74 41.36 23.67
CA ASN A 904 24.00 42.01 24.75
C ASN A 904 24.60 41.71 26.12
N TRP A 905 25.19 40.53 26.32
CA TRP A 905 25.95 40.24 27.52
C TRP A 905 27.18 41.15 27.65
N GLY A 906 27.92 41.38 26.56
CA GLY A 906 29.01 42.36 26.51
C GLY A 906 28.54 43.76 26.93
N ILE A 907 27.44 44.24 26.36
CA ILE A 907 26.85 45.54 26.74
C ILE A 907 26.52 45.60 28.24
N ASP A 908 25.92 44.56 28.78
CA ASP A 908 25.52 44.53 30.19
C ASP A 908 26.76 44.48 31.12
N LEU A 909 27.83 43.78 30.72
CA LEU A 909 29.12 43.76 31.41
C LEU A 909 29.79 45.14 31.38
N GLY A 910 29.84 45.80 30.22
CA GLY A 910 30.35 47.17 30.10
C GLY A 910 29.56 48.19 30.93
N ASN A 911 28.23 48.09 30.91
CA ASN A 911 27.36 48.93 31.75
C ASN A 911 27.63 48.72 33.24
N LEU A 912 27.86 47.48 33.70
CA LEU A 912 28.22 47.22 35.09
C LEU A 912 29.64 47.73 35.40
N ALA A 913 30.60 47.55 34.48
CA ALA A 913 31.98 48.02 34.63
C ALA A 913 32.04 49.54 34.85
N ASN A 914 31.22 50.31 34.13
CA ASN A 914 31.08 51.76 34.29
C ASN A 914 30.64 52.20 35.71
N THR A 915 30.05 51.30 36.51
CA THR A 915 29.62 51.60 37.89
C THR A 915 30.62 51.16 38.96
N LYS A 916 31.73 50.55 38.55
CA LYS A 916 32.76 49.97 39.42
C LYS A 916 34.07 50.72 39.27
N GLU A 917 34.99 50.48 40.21
CA GLU A 917 36.32 51.08 40.21
C GLU A 917 37.41 50.02 40.36
N GLY A 918 38.63 50.38 39.96
CA GLY A 918 39.83 49.56 40.17
C GLY A 918 39.79 48.21 39.47
N LYS A 919 40.20 47.16 40.18
CA LYS A 919 40.38 45.81 39.61
C LYS A 919 39.06 45.19 39.14
N GLU A 920 37.96 45.44 39.84
CA GLU A 920 36.64 44.88 39.50
C GLU A 920 36.13 45.44 38.17
N ALA A 921 36.25 46.75 37.94
CA ALA A 921 35.89 47.38 36.67
C ALA A 921 36.73 46.81 35.52
N LEU A 922 38.05 46.68 35.72
CA LEU A 922 38.97 46.16 34.71
C LEU A 922 38.58 44.73 34.27
N GLU A 923 38.27 43.86 35.22
CA GLU A 923 37.88 42.47 34.94
C GLU A 923 36.57 42.42 34.13
N LEU A 924 35.58 43.24 34.49
CA LEU A 924 34.30 43.32 33.76
C LEU A 924 34.47 43.85 32.32
N TYR A 925 35.34 44.83 32.10
CA TYR A 925 35.65 45.29 30.74
C TYR A 925 36.28 44.19 29.87
N TYR A 926 37.26 43.45 30.40
CA TYR A 926 37.85 42.35 29.65
C TYR A 926 36.84 41.24 29.36
N GLN A 927 35.96 40.90 30.31
CA GLN A 927 34.86 39.98 30.05
C GLN A 927 33.93 40.52 28.95
N SER A 928 33.61 41.82 28.93
CA SER A 928 32.82 42.43 27.85
C SER A 928 33.50 42.23 26.48
N PHE A 929 34.81 42.46 26.40
CA PHE A 929 35.59 42.28 25.17
C PHE A 929 35.57 40.83 24.66
N GLU A 930 35.70 39.85 25.56
CA GLU A 930 35.57 38.43 25.21
C GLU A 930 34.20 38.11 24.62
N LYS A 931 33.12 38.70 25.16
CA LYS A 931 31.77 38.50 24.62
C LYS A 931 31.58 39.14 23.25
N TYR A 932 32.06 40.37 23.04
CA TYR A 932 32.03 40.97 21.70
C TYR A 932 32.86 40.18 20.69
N GLN A 933 34.03 39.69 21.09
CA GLN A 933 34.87 38.83 20.25
C GLN A 933 34.10 37.57 19.84
N LYS A 934 33.42 36.90 20.78
CA LYS A 934 32.58 35.73 20.46
C LYS A 934 31.46 36.06 19.50
N ALA A 935 30.78 37.20 19.68
CA ALA A 935 29.72 37.63 18.77
C ALA A 935 30.23 37.79 17.33
N ILE A 936 31.41 38.39 17.13
CA ILE A 936 31.98 38.59 15.78
C ILE A 936 32.68 37.34 15.22
N GLU A 937 33.11 36.40 16.06
CA GLU A 937 33.58 35.07 15.59
C GLU A 937 32.44 34.29 14.93
N ILE A 938 31.22 34.43 15.45
CA ILE A 938 30.00 33.83 14.89
C ILE A 938 29.50 34.64 13.69
N LYS A 939 29.38 35.97 13.84
CA LYS A 939 28.89 36.88 12.80
C LYS A 939 29.91 37.98 12.49
N PRO A 940 30.84 37.77 11.55
CA PRO A 940 31.97 38.68 11.30
C PRO A 940 31.60 40.09 10.82
N ASP A 941 30.41 40.26 10.25
CA ASP A 941 29.88 41.53 9.75
C ASP A 941 29.01 42.28 10.76
N TYR A 942 28.91 41.80 12.01
CA TYR A 942 28.06 42.40 13.04
C TYR A 942 28.61 43.71 13.61
N HIS A 943 28.34 44.81 12.90
CA HIS A 943 28.94 46.12 13.15
C HIS A 943 28.62 46.69 14.55
N GLU A 944 27.48 46.35 15.15
CA GLU A 944 27.10 46.80 16.50
C GLU A 944 28.04 46.26 17.58
N ALA A 945 28.53 45.03 17.45
CA ALA A 945 29.49 44.47 18.40
C ALA A 945 30.83 45.20 18.31
N TYR A 946 31.32 45.51 17.11
CA TYR A 946 32.52 46.34 16.95
C TYR A 946 32.33 47.74 17.55
N TYR A 947 31.21 48.39 17.28
CA TYR A 947 30.95 49.73 17.79
C TYR A 947 30.93 49.76 19.32
N ASN A 948 30.17 48.87 19.98
CA ASN A 948 30.08 48.85 21.45
C ASN A 948 31.36 48.33 22.10
N TRP A 949 32.13 47.47 21.43
CA TRP A 949 33.48 47.14 21.88
C TRP A 949 34.38 48.38 21.88
N GLY A 950 34.31 49.20 20.83
CA GLY A 950 35.00 50.50 20.78
C GLY A 950 34.60 51.42 21.93
N VAL A 951 33.30 51.47 22.27
CA VAL A 951 32.78 52.24 23.41
C VAL A 951 33.38 51.77 24.73
N ASP A 952 33.34 50.47 25.00
CA ASP A 952 33.87 49.92 26.26
C ASP A 952 35.39 50.07 26.37
N LEU A 953 36.13 49.96 25.25
CA LEU A 953 37.58 50.27 25.18
C LEU A 953 37.86 51.74 25.49
N GLY A 954 37.05 52.66 24.96
CA GLY A 954 37.16 54.10 25.23
C GLY A 954 36.85 54.43 26.70
N ASN A 955 35.79 53.83 27.25
CA ASN A 955 35.44 53.98 28.67
C ASN A 955 36.57 53.47 29.58
N LEU A 956 37.17 52.32 29.28
CA LEU A 956 38.33 51.82 30.01
C LEU A 956 39.54 52.76 29.85
N ALA A 957 39.80 53.28 28.65
CA ALA A 957 40.89 54.22 28.39
C ALA A 957 40.77 55.49 29.25
N ASN A 958 39.55 56.00 29.48
CA ASN A 958 39.29 57.15 30.34
C ASN A 958 39.63 56.91 31.83
N THR A 959 39.77 55.66 32.26
CA THR A 959 40.18 55.30 33.64
C THR A 959 41.69 55.13 33.79
N LYS A 960 42.46 55.25 32.69
CA LYS A 960 43.90 55.00 32.63
C LYS A 960 44.65 56.30 32.31
N GLU A 961 45.97 56.28 32.52
CA GLU A 961 46.84 57.41 32.18
C GLU A 961 48.05 56.94 31.34
N GLY A 962 48.68 57.89 30.66
CA GLY A 962 49.94 57.66 29.94
C GLY A 962 49.81 56.70 28.76
N LYS A 963 50.78 55.77 28.64
CA LYS A 963 50.90 54.88 27.48
C LYS A 963 49.73 53.90 27.35
N GLU A 964 49.22 53.39 28.47
CA GLU A 964 48.12 52.42 28.51
C GLU A 964 46.81 53.04 27.99
N ALA A 965 46.50 54.27 28.42
CA ALA A 965 45.35 55.02 27.91
C ALA A 965 45.45 55.30 26.40
N LEU A 966 46.65 55.59 25.90
CA LEU A 966 46.87 55.83 24.48
C LEU A 966 46.64 54.56 23.65
N GLU A 967 47.13 53.42 24.11
CA GLU A 967 46.98 52.13 23.43
C GLU A 967 45.51 51.69 23.35
N LEU A 968 44.76 51.79 24.44
CA LEU A 968 43.32 51.50 24.47
C LEU A 968 42.51 52.44 23.55
N ASN A 969 42.86 53.72 23.51
CA ASN A 969 42.23 54.68 22.59
C ASN A 969 42.49 54.36 21.11
N TYR A 970 43.65 53.80 20.77
CA TYR A 970 43.92 53.33 19.42
C TYR A 970 43.11 52.07 19.09
N GLN A 971 43.01 51.12 20.02
CA GLN A 971 42.17 49.94 19.84
C GLN A 971 40.69 50.32 19.67
N SER A 972 40.19 51.28 20.46
CA SER A 972 38.83 51.83 20.32
C SER A 972 38.58 52.37 18.91
N PHE A 973 39.52 53.15 18.37
CA PHE A 973 39.47 53.65 16.99
C PHE A 973 39.41 52.53 15.95
N GLU A 974 40.25 51.50 16.06
CA GLU A 974 40.22 50.37 15.12
C GLU A 974 38.85 49.69 15.11
N LYS A 975 38.22 49.53 16.27
CA LYS A 975 36.88 48.95 16.37
C LYS A 975 35.82 49.85 15.75
N TYR A 976 35.84 51.15 16.01
CA TYR A 976 34.91 52.08 15.35
C TYR A 976 35.08 52.13 13.83
N GLN A 977 36.33 52.13 13.36
CA GLN A 977 36.64 52.12 11.93
C GLN A 977 36.09 50.85 11.29
N LYS A 978 36.27 49.70 11.96
CA LYS A 978 35.73 48.44 11.48
C LYS A 978 34.19 48.42 11.46
N ALA A 979 33.56 48.95 12.51
CA ALA A 979 32.11 49.10 12.55
C ALA A 979 31.61 49.93 11.35
N PHE A 980 32.28 51.04 11.05
CA PHE A 980 31.92 51.90 9.91
C PHE A 980 32.12 51.22 8.54
N GLU A 981 33.22 50.49 8.34
CA GLU A 981 33.46 49.70 7.11
C GLU A 981 32.33 48.70 6.84
N LEU A 982 31.73 48.16 7.90
CA LEU A 982 30.61 47.23 7.86
C LEU A 982 29.23 47.93 7.85
N GLY A 983 29.20 49.25 7.65
CA GLY A 983 27.97 50.04 7.53
C GLY A 983 27.44 50.62 8.83
N GLY A 984 28.12 50.40 9.95
CA GLY A 984 27.73 50.86 11.28
C GLY A 984 27.90 52.37 11.52
N LYS A 985 27.61 52.77 12.77
CA LYS A 985 27.65 54.17 13.20
C LYS A 985 29.07 54.74 13.16
N CYS A 986 29.18 56.02 12.82
CA CYS A 986 30.45 56.73 12.67
C CYS A 986 30.62 57.94 13.60
N TYR A 987 29.63 58.28 14.45
CA TYR A 987 29.74 59.43 15.35
C TYR A 987 30.98 59.39 16.24
N ASN A 988 31.29 58.24 16.86
CA ASN A 988 32.47 58.13 17.72
C ASN A 988 33.80 58.20 16.95
N LEU A 989 33.81 57.91 15.64
CA LEU A 989 34.97 58.23 14.79
C LEU A 989 35.12 59.74 14.66
N ALA A 990 34.02 60.46 14.46
CA ALA A 990 34.02 61.91 14.40
C ALA A 990 34.59 62.53 15.68
N CYS A 991 34.11 62.08 16.85
CA CYS A 991 34.63 62.50 18.15
C CYS A 991 36.12 62.16 18.34
N TRP A 992 36.55 60.94 17.97
CA TRP A 992 37.96 60.55 18.06
C TRP A 992 38.85 61.46 17.22
N HIS A 993 38.45 61.76 15.98
CA HIS A 993 39.18 62.68 15.11
C HIS A 993 39.18 64.12 15.65
N ALA A 994 38.07 64.57 16.26
CA ALA A 994 37.98 65.88 16.89
C ALA A 994 38.97 66.02 18.06
N LEU A 995 39.06 65.00 18.93
CA LEU A 995 40.01 64.96 20.06
C LEU A 995 41.48 64.90 19.62
N LYS A 996 41.77 64.47 18.39
CA LYS A 996 43.11 64.48 17.78
C LYS A 996 43.40 65.71 16.93
N GLU A 997 42.49 66.68 16.89
CA GLU A 997 42.58 67.89 16.07
C GLU A 997 42.71 67.59 14.55
N ASN A 998 42.17 66.45 14.11
CA ASN A 998 42.09 66.07 12.70
C ASN A 998 40.80 66.64 12.08
N ASN A 999 40.76 67.97 11.90
CA ASN A 999 39.54 68.72 11.62
C ASN A 999 38.77 68.22 10.37
N LYS A 1000 39.47 67.85 9.30
CA LYS A 1000 38.82 67.46 8.04
C LYS A 1000 38.03 66.16 8.18
N GLU A 1001 38.65 65.14 8.77
CA GLU A 1001 38.04 63.83 9.00
C GLU A 1001 36.95 63.90 10.07
N ALA A 1002 37.16 64.69 11.13
CA ALA A 1002 36.15 64.93 12.16
C ALA A 1002 34.85 65.48 11.56
N LEU A 1003 34.93 66.56 10.79
CA LEU A 1003 33.76 67.19 10.16
C LEU A 1003 33.09 66.29 9.12
N PHE A 1004 33.86 65.48 8.38
CA PHE A 1004 33.32 64.52 7.43
C PHE A 1004 32.43 63.47 8.11
N TYR A 1005 32.94 62.80 9.15
CA TYR A 1005 32.16 61.78 9.87
C TYR A 1005 30.99 62.40 10.63
N LEU A 1006 31.12 63.64 11.11
CA LEU A 1006 30.02 64.37 11.75
C LEU A 1006 28.88 64.66 10.77
N ASP A 1007 29.18 65.19 9.58
CA ASP A 1007 28.18 65.46 8.53
C ASP A 1007 27.46 64.16 8.14
N LEU A 1008 28.21 63.06 8.00
CA LEU A 1008 27.67 61.74 7.67
C LEU A 1008 26.78 61.17 8.79
N SER A 1009 27.20 61.28 10.04
CA SER A 1009 26.44 60.82 11.22
C SER A 1009 25.12 61.58 11.35
N LEU A 1010 25.13 62.91 11.17
CA LEU A 1010 23.91 63.73 11.18
C LEU A 1010 23.02 63.45 9.98
N MET A 1011 23.59 63.24 8.78
CA MET A 1011 22.85 62.83 7.58
C MET A 1011 22.09 61.52 7.79
N LYS A 1012 22.75 60.54 8.41
CA LYS A 1012 22.18 59.24 8.76
C LYS A 1012 21.26 59.28 10.00
N LYS A 1013 21.10 60.44 10.64
CA LYS A 1013 20.35 60.63 11.89
C LYS A 1013 20.84 59.72 13.03
N GLU A 1014 22.13 59.38 13.03
CA GLU A 1014 22.74 58.58 14.11
C GLU A 1014 22.78 59.35 15.43
N ILE A 1015 22.89 60.68 15.34
CA ILE A 1015 22.98 61.62 16.45
C ILE A 1015 22.15 62.87 16.15
N SER A 1016 21.73 63.61 17.19
CA SER A 1016 21.00 64.87 17.03
C SER A 1016 21.96 66.06 17.09
N VAL A 1017 21.63 67.15 16.39
CA VAL A 1017 22.38 68.42 16.47
C VAL A 1017 22.52 68.87 17.92
N HIS A 1018 21.42 68.79 18.69
CA HIS A 1018 21.42 69.16 20.09
C HIS A 1018 22.41 68.34 20.93
N PHE A 1019 22.56 67.04 20.66
CA PHE A 1019 23.54 66.23 21.36
C PHE A 1019 24.97 66.70 21.04
N VAL A 1020 25.28 66.90 19.76
CA VAL A 1020 26.62 67.34 19.32
C VAL A 1020 27.00 68.70 19.91
N GLU A 1021 26.06 69.64 20.01
CA GLU A 1021 26.29 70.95 20.62
C GLU A 1021 26.67 70.90 22.10
N ASN A 1022 26.26 69.85 22.80
CA ASN A 1022 26.52 69.64 24.23
C ASN A 1022 27.63 68.61 24.49
N ASP A 1023 28.24 68.05 23.44
CA ASP A 1023 29.29 67.06 23.55
C ASP A 1023 30.66 67.74 23.71
N ASP A 1024 31.33 67.46 24.83
CA ASP A 1024 32.60 68.09 25.22
C ASP A 1024 33.73 67.80 24.22
N ASP A 1025 33.64 66.71 23.45
CA ASP A 1025 34.62 66.34 22.43
C ASP A 1025 34.71 67.41 21.32
N TRP A 1026 33.64 68.18 21.12
CA TRP A 1026 33.54 69.23 20.11
C TRP A 1026 33.79 70.64 20.63
N LYS A 1027 34.14 70.83 21.92
CA LYS A 1027 34.30 72.17 22.53
C LYS A 1027 35.28 73.09 21.77
N ASN A 1028 36.30 72.52 21.15
CA ASN A 1028 37.31 73.26 20.37
C ASN A 1028 36.79 73.68 18.98
N PHE A 1029 35.71 73.06 18.49
CA PHE A 1029 35.09 73.31 17.19
C PHE A 1029 33.89 74.26 17.26
N LEU A 1030 33.44 74.66 18.46
CA LEU A 1030 32.31 75.60 18.63
C LEU A 1030 32.50 76.97 17.96
N LYS A 1031 33.74 77.33 17.60
CA LYS A 1031 34.08 78.56 16.85
C LYS A 1031 34.47 78.29 15.39
N ASP A 1032 34.53 77.02 14.99
CA ASP A 1032 34.85 76.61 13.62
C ASP A 1032 33.64 76.86 12.70
N LYS A 1033 33.89 77.51 11.57
CA LYS A 1033 32.84 77.96 10.65
C LYS A 1033 32.18 76.79 9.93
N ASP A 1034 32.95 75.75 9.59
CA ASP A 1034 32.46 74.60 8.84
C ASP A 1034 31.66 73.67 9.75
N PHE A 1035 32.09 73.50 11.01
CA PHE A 1035 31.30 72.85 12.06
C PHE A 1035 29.91 73.50 12.23
N MET A 1036 29.86 74.81 12.43
CA MET A 1036 28.59 75.54 12.59
C MET A 1036 27.71 75.47 11.33
N ASN A 1037 28.30 75.40 10.14
CA ASN A 1037 27.54 75.21 8.89
C ASN A 1037 26.87 73.82 8.85
N ILE A 1038 27.59 72.76 9.26
CA ILE A 1038 27.05 71.40 9.34
C ILE A 1038 25.88 71.34 10.34
N LEU A 1039 26.03 71.88 11.55
CA LEU A 1039 24.95 71.88 12.53
C LEU A 1039 23.70 72.62 12.01
N ASN A 1040 23.89 73.80 11.42
CA ASN A 1040 22.78 74.59 10.85
C ASN A 1040 22.05 73.89 9.69
N LYS A 1041 22.77 73.10 8.87
CA LYS A 1041 22.21 72.31 7.77
C LYS A 1041 21.15 71.33 8.28
N TYR A 1042 21.39 70.67 9.41
CA TYR A 1042 20.46 69.67 9.96
C TYR A 1042 19.50 70.23 11.02
N ASN A 1043 19.80 71.37 11.63
CA ASN A 1043 18.89 72.01 12.57
C ASN A 1043 17.60 72.50 11.87
N LYS A 1044 17.69 72.96 10.61
CA LYS A 1044 16.54 73.44 9.81
C LYS A 1044 15.62 72.35 9.25
N LEU A 1045 16.06 71.10 9.26
CA LEU A 1045 15.27 69.95 8.80
C LEU A 1045 14.49 69.27 9.95
N SER A 1046 14.65 69.78 11.17
CA SER A 1046 14.08 69.25 12.42
C SER A 1046 12.79 69.98 12.87
N THR A 1047 12.41 71.04 12.15
CA THR A 1047 11.14 71.78 12.27
C THR A 1047 10.26 71.48 11.08
#